data_AF-A0A2Z6RP43-F1
#
_entry.id   AF-A0A2Z6RP43-F1
#
_cell.length_a   1.000
_cell.length_b   1.000
_cell.length_c   1.000
_cell.angle_alpha   90.00
_cell.angle_beta   90.00
_cell.angle_gamma   90.00
#
_symmetry.space_group_name_H-M   'P 1'
#
loop_
_entity.id
_entity.type
_entity.pdbx_description
1 polymer ?
#
loop_
_entity_poly.entity_id
_entity_poly.type
_entity_poly.pdbx_seq_one_letter_code
_entity_poly.pdbx_strand_id
1 'polypeptide(L)'
;MEFLTEKLVDFGDLTAGKENIEKNFINWTSGDETIDSFIQKKQLQYNGNDAVFEWIPYNELINIKEIENDWLTTATWKKGPLFYDKDEKGWIRKSCEKVILRFLYNSQDITDEFTNKVESYLLIFSYGKYGISQNPDTKIYILVFDNCYFRSYCKKCGDKYGNDYSWQSKINKYYDTVFEWIPYNELIYIKEAGESVFAAAVWTEGPLSYSSDERRYIRKSREKVYLKQLHNSQKITEGFLNEVESLTYGCYGISQNPDTKIYFLILSNTYFRKYCEKCGNKYNNFEDEYREWCKQCQINNFKNNFTKWTSGNEKIDEIIQKRQLKIDRYNDIIVEWIPYNELIGIKEIGNDVLPTATWTEGPLRYNRKYVRKSCETVFLKHLYNLQDITEEFLNEVESYLTNDCHGISQNPDTKVYILILEDNYFEKYCEKCGNEYDKLEDKYIKWCKQCQINNLKNNFTNWTSGDETIDDFIHKMQLKINKHNDINFKWIPYMFFDIIENIEGGSAIAMWKNGPLIYKEGEGMINESHKKVGLRYLHNLQDITNEFLDEVESFLTKKQVFGISQNPDTKVYILVFDVEYFHCYCEKCNNKYENRWCKQCQINQLKNYFTNWTSGSEKIDNLIQKMQLKINNYNDTIFEWIPYNKLIDVSEIEKGIFATAIWKDGPLYYSKMRREYKRDSNKKVLLKYLYNSENGNYIILNEIINSIKEGYGISQYSNTKDFILVLQLKYYCENCGKKYRNKFEIDNKSCTLCQINHKNKKISDLIYEMEINIDYNYGSNMKFEWIPYDQFNNIEEIGKGGFSTVYSAIWKDGLLEYDSSQGWNRKSNTKVALKCIHNSQNHLDKFINEVKVYPKQKIKNILKIYGISQNPITKDYIMVLEYAVGGSFNSYLEKNCENLNWASRITILRNIIQGLDRIHQKHMVHRDFHVGNILITKAYGNACISDMGLCKKIDDIDEKNIYGVMPYVAPEVLKGNPYTQAADIYSFGMIMYFVAAGRQPFADCAHDEILTLKICNGIRPEINDQIAPKCYIDLMEKCWDPNPDNRPNSIEVKESIELLYFSLNYYYDIEEKQYKIKEQFENLQFRKANQLTNHVQAIYTSRLLNPFTKNLSKYNFNNNTIEVTDFTKLNNQEESTD
;
A
#
# COMPACT_ATOMS: atom_id res chain seq x y z
N MET A 1 -52.75 -13.85 6.36
CA MET A 1 -52.63 -12.96 5.19
C MET A 1 -51.36 -12.15 5.40
N GLU A 2 -50.23 -12.62 4.85
CA GLU A 2 -49.65 -12.17 3.56
C GLU A 2 -48.91 -10.82 3.72
N PHE A 3 -47.70 -10.55 3.23
CA PHE A 3 -46.61 -11.30 2.60
C PHE A 3 -45.43 -10.29 2.46
N LEU A 4 -44.17 -10.70 2.71
CA LEU A 4 -42.87 -10.16 2.18
C LEU A 4 -42.51 -8.65 2.38
N THR A 5 -41.25 -8.19 2.52
CA THR A 5 -39.95 -8.65 2.01
C THR A 5 -38.80 -7.95 2.77
N GLU A 6 -37.63 -8.58 2.76
CA GLU A 6 -36.33 -8.11 3.24
C GLU A 6 -35.80 -6.85 2.54
N LYS A 7 -35.19 -5.95 3.32
CA LYS A 7 -33.88 -5.31 3.05
C LYS A 7 -33.51 -4.42 4.23
N LEU A 8 -32.62 -4.88 5.11
CA LEU A 8 -31.71 -3.98 5.82
C LEU A 8 -30.33 -4.62 5.80
N VAL A 9 -29.54 -4.13 4.84
CA VAL A 9 -28.09 -4.19 4.84
C VAL A 9 -27.59 -3.56 6.14
N ASP A 10 -26.60 -4.22 6.71
CA ASP A 10 -25.76 -3.81 7.83
C ASP A 10 -25.56 -2.28 7.94
N PHE A 11 -26.26 -1.65 8.90
CA PHE A 11 -25.95 -0.31 9.39
C PHE A 11 -25.87 -0.39 10.92
N GLY A 12 -24.64 -0.47 11.43
CA GLY A 12 -24.36 -0.23 12.83
C GLY A 12 -24.77 1.20 13.24
N ASP A 13 -25.78 1.29 14.10
CA ASP A 13 -25.95 2.26 15.19
C ASP A 13 -25.76 3.77 14.87
N LEU A 14 -26.31 4.26 13.76
CA LEU A 14 -26.45 5.71 13.49
C LEU A 14 -27.60 6.37 14.28
N THR A 15 -28.48 5.57 14.89
CA THR A 15 -29.71 6.03 15.55
C THR A 15 -29.41 6.79 16.85
N ALA A 16 -28.49 6.29 17.68
CA ALA A 16 -28.08 6.95 18.93
C ALA A 16 -27.32 8.28 18.68
N GLY A 17 -26.56 8.37 17.58
CA GLY A 17 -25.88 9.59 17.15
C GLY A 17 -26.85 10.68 16.70
N LYS A 18 -27.87 10.31 15.91
CA LYS A 18 -28.93 11.24 15.47
C LYS A 18 -29.80 11.73 16.62
N GLU A 19 -30.19 10.86 17.56
CA GLU A 19 -30.93 11.27 18.77
C GLU A 19 -30.14 12.24 19.68
N ASN A 20 -28.81 12.16 19.69
CA ASN A 20 -27.95 13.06 20.47
C ASN A 20 -27.78 14.43 19.80
N ILE A 21 -27.68 14.47 18.47
CA ILE A 21 -27.74 15.71 17.69
C ILE A 21 -29.09 16.41 17.91
N GLU A 22 -30.20 15.66 17.84
CA GLU A 22 -31.55 16.19 18.04
C GLU A 22 -31.78 16.78 19.44
N LYS A 23 -31.20 16.17 20.47
CA LYS A 23 -31.28 16.67 21.86
C LYS A 23 -30.40 17.90 22.13
N ASN A 24 -29.41 18.18 21.28
CA ASN A 24 -28.44 19.26 21.47
C ASN A 24 -28.64 20.47 20.53
N PHE A 25 -29.71 20.50 19.71
CA PHE A 25 -29.99 21.62 18.80
C PHE A 25 -30.02 23.00 19.50
N ILE A 26 -30.39 23.04 20.79
CA ILE A 26 -30.45 24.27 21.60
C ILE A 26 -29.04 24.89 21.82
N ASN A 27 -27.96 24.10 21.70
CA ASN A 27 -26.59 24.55 21.97
C ASN A 27 -25.88 25.17 20.74
N TRP A 28 -26.51 25.16 19.55
CA TRP A 28 -25.93 25.61 18.28
C TRP A 28 -26.78 26.64 17.56
N THR A 29 -27.35 27.59 18.31
CA THR A 29 -28.15 28.69 17.75
C THR A 29 -27.25 29.86 17.35
N SER A 30 -27.53 30.40 16.17
CA SER A 30 -27.02 31.66 15.65
C SER A 30 -27.77 32.89 16.17
N GLY A 31 -28.94 32.67 16.76
CA GLY A 31 -29.92 33.71 17.10
C GLY A 31 -30.84 34.09 15.93
N ASP A 32 -30.70 33.45 14.76
CA ASP A 32 -31.55 33.63 13.59
C ASP A 32 -32.24 32.30 13.21
N GLU A 33 -33.58 32.31 13.13
CA GLU A 33 -34.39 31.11 12.90
C GLU A 33 -34.12 30.45 11.55
N THR A 34 -33.76 31.23 10.52
CA THR A 34 -33.54 30.72 9.16
C THR A 34 -32.21 30.00 9.06
N ILE A 35 -31.16 30.57 9.67
CA ILE A 35 -29.83 29.93 9.74
C ILE A 35 -29.88 28.67 10.62
N ASP A 36 -30.59 28.74 11.74
CA ASP A 36 -30.72 27.61 12.64
C ASP A 36 -31.47 26.46 11.97
N SER A 37 -32.56 26.75 11.24
CA SER A 37 -33.28 25.76 10.43
C SER A 37 -32.39 25.15 9.34
N PHE A 38 -31.56 25.95 8.68
CA PHE A 38 -30.62 25.48 7.67
C PHE A 38 -29.55 24.53 8.26
N ILE A 39 -28.97 24.88 9.41
CA ILE A 39 -27.98 24.06 10.11
C ILE A 39 -28.62 22.74 10.56
N GLN A 40 -29.81 22.79 11.17
CA GLN A 40 -30.55 21.59 11.59
C GLN A 40 -30.81 20.64 10.42
N LYS A 41 -31.24 21.18 9.26
CA LYS A 41 -31.44 20.38 8.04
C LYS A 41 -30.17 19.65 7.60
N LYS A 42 -28.98 20.28 7.72
CA LYS A 42 -27.70 19.63 7.40
C LYS A 42 -27.28 18.61 8.46
N GLN A 43 -27.55 18.87 9.74
CA GLN A 43 -27.25 17.96 10.84
C GLN A 43 -28.10 16.66 10.77
N LEU A 44 -29.37 16.76 10.35
CA LEU A 44 -30.23 15.59 10.10
C LEU A 44 -29.75 14.70 8.94
N GLN A 45 -28.98 15.27 8.01
CA GLN A 45 -28.35 14.58 6.87
C GLN A 45 -27.00 13.93 7.22
N TYR A 46 -26.56 14.00 8.48
CA TYR A 46 -25.30 13.42 8.93
C TYR A 46 -25.24 11.90 8.73
N ASN A 47 -24.13 11.41 8.14
CA ASN A 47 -23.93 10.01 7.75
C ASN A 47 -22.83 9.27 8.54
N GLY A 48 -22.25 9.91 9.57
CA GLY A 48 -21.26 9.28 10.47
C GLY A 48 -19.81 9.24 9.98
N ASN A 49 -19.48 9.89 8.86
CA ASN A 49 -18.13 9.84 8.27
C ASN A 49 -17.40 11.20 8.21
N ASP A 50 -18.01 12.30 8.67
CA ASP A 50 -17.43 13.66 8.60
C ASP A 50 -17.68 14.44 9.91
N ALA A 51 -17.27 15.72 9.96
CA ALA A 51 -17.62 16.64 11.04
C ALA A 51 -19.11 16.99 11.03
N VAL A 52 -19.68 17.29 12.19
CA VAL A 52 -21.03 17.87 12.30
C VAL A 52 -20.97 19.33 11.85
N PHE A 53 -21.83 19.69 10.90
CA PHE A 53 -21.98 21.07 10.45
C PHE A 53 -22.68 21.89 11.55
N GLU A 54 -22.05 22.95 12.06
CA GLU A 54 -22.57 23.70 13.22
C GLU A 54 -22.44 25.23 13.08
N TRP A 55 -23.12 25.96 13.98
CA TRP A 55 -22.87 27.39 14.16
C TRP A 55 -21.60 27.59 14.98
N ILE A 56 -20.71 28.45 14.49
CA ILE A 56 -19.41 28.71 15.10
C ILE A 56 -19.39 30.16 15.61
N PRO A 57 -19.40 30.39 16.93
CA PRO A 57 -19.25 31.73 17.48
C PRO A 57 -17.94 32.36 17.01
N TYR A 58 -18.00 33.60 16.50
CA TYR A 58 -16.83 34.25 15.89
C TYR A 58 -15.64 34.39 16.85
N ASN A 59 -15.90 34.55 18.15
CA ASN A 59 -14.87 34.63 19.21
C ASN A 59 -14.10 33.31 19.45
N GLU A 60 -14.57 32.19 18.89
CA GLU A 60 -13.87 30.91 18.87
C GLU A 60 -12.80 30.83 17.77
N LEU A 61 -12.82 31.77 16.81
CA LEU A 61 -11.84 31.89 15.73
C LEU A 61 -10.75 32.89 16.14
N ILE A 62 -9.52 32.41 16.29
CA ILE A 62 -8.35 33.22 16.67
C ILE A 62 -7.24 33.12 15.63
N ASN A 63 -6.22 33.99 15.73
CA ASN A 63 -5.12 34.05 14.78
C ASN A 63 -5.61 34.22 13.33
N ILE A 64 -6.63 35.07 13.14
CA ILE A 64 -7.18 35.35 11.82
C ILE A 64 -6.10 36.08 11.01
N LYS A 65 -5.63 35.43 9.95
CA LYS A 65 -4.60 35.95 9.03
C LYS A 65 -5.18 36.05 7.63
N GLU A 66 -5.12 37.25 7.08
CA GLU A 66 -5.58 37.56 5.75
C GLU A 66 -4.68 36.90 4.69
N ILE A 67 -5.30 36.40 3.63
CA ILE A 67 -4.60 35.93 2.43
C ILE A 67 -4.62 37.12 1.45
N GLU A 68 -3.72 37.19 0.46
CA GLU A 68 -3.51 38.30 -0.48
C GLU A 68 -4.76 38.90 -1.20
N ASN A 69 -6.00 38.46 -0.91
CA ASN A 69 -7.26 39.12 -1.28
C ASN A 69 -8.31 39.12 -0.16
N ASP A 70 -9.08 40.22 -0.07
CA ASP A 70 -10.06 40.62 0.96
C ASP A 70 -11.22 39.62 1.26
N TRP A 71 -11.27 38.42 0.66
CA TRP A 71 -12.42 37.51 0.80
C TRP A 71 -12.16 36.08 1.28
N LEU A 72 -10.88 35.74 1.52
CA LEU A 72 -10.48 34.50 2.18
C LEU A 72 -9.44 34.79 3.26
N THR A 73 -9.64 34.21 4.44
CA THR A 73 -8.66 34.28 5.53
C THR A 73 -8.44 32.90 6.14
N THR A 74 -7.35 32.73 6.88
CA THR A 74 -7.12 31.54 7.70
C THR A 74 -7.31 31.88 9.16
N ALA A 75 -7.84 30.96 9.95
CA ALA A 75 -7.98 31.11 11.40
C ALA A 75 -7.69 29.80 12.11
N THR A 76 -7.55 29.85 13.44
CA THR A 76 -7.51 28.68 14.31
C THR A 76 -8.81 28.64 15.11
N TRP A 77 -9.56 27.55 15.01
CA TRP A 77 -10.79 27.34 15.76
C TRP A 77 -10.48 26.65 17.09
N LYS A 78 -10.66 27.35 18.21
CA LYS A 78 -10.28 26.88 19.56
C LYS A 78 -10.94 25.56 19.95
N LYS A 79 -12.28 25.49 19.91
CA LYS A 79 -13.02 24.27 20.21
C LYS A 79 -12.91 23.21 19.12
N GLY A 80 -12.82 23.66 17.87
CA GLY A 80 -12.65 22.81 16.70
C GLY A 80 -13.83 21.87 16.39
N PRO A 81 -13.79 21.16 15.26
CA PRO A 81 -14.94 20.43 14.73
C PRO A 81 -15.30 19.19 15.56
N LEU A 82 -16.60 18.89 15.63
CA LEU A 82 -17.17 17.75 16.34
C LEU A 82 -17.31 16.53 15.40
N PHE A 83 -16.81 15.37 15.80
CA PHE A 83 -16.91 14.11 15.07
C PHE A 83 -17.48 13.01 15.95
N TYR A 84 -18.16 12.05 15.32
CA TYR A 84 -18.53 10.80 16.00
C TYR A 84 -17.40 9.78 15.84
N ASP A 85 -16.79 9.39 16.95
CA ASP A 85 -15.80 8.32 16.97
C ASP A 85 -16.52 6.97 17.02
N LYS A 86 -16.38 6.17 15.96
CA LYS A 86 -17.03 4.85 15.84
C LYS A 86 -16.44 3.81 16.78
N ASP A 87 -15.17 3.98 17.17
CA ASP A 87 -14.44 3.06 18.03
C ASP A 87 -14.71 3.36 19.51
N GLU A 88 -14.85 4.64 19.88
CA GLU A 88 -15.21 5.09 21.23
C GLU A 88 -16.73 5.20 21.47
N LYS A 89 -17.55 5.11 20.42
CA LYS A 89 -19.00 5.35 20.43
C LYS A 89 -19.39 6.69 21.08
N GLY A 90 -18.56 7.71 20.89
CA GLY A 90 -18.68 9.01 21.56
C GLY A 90 -18.44 10.18 20.61
N TRP A 91 -18.84 11.39 21.02
CA TRP A 91 -18.58 12.61 20.27
C TRP A 91 -17.30 13.28 20.75
N ILE A 92 -16.35 13.50 19.83
CA ILE A 92 -15.04 14.10 20.12
C ILE A 92 -14.86 15.41 19.35
N ARG A 93 -14.17 16.40 19.95
CA ARG A 93 -13.77 17.64 19.27
C ARG A 93 -12.29 17.65 18.99
N LYS A 94 -11.89 18.05 17.77
CA LYS A 94 -10.49 18.31 17.42
C LYS A 94 -10.13 19.76 17.76
N SER A 95 -9.73 20.03 19.00
CA SER A 95 -9.41 21.39 19.44
C SER A 95 -8.23 22.00 18.65
N CYS A 96 -8.24 23.33 18.55
CA CYS A 96 -7.20 24.13 17.86
C CYS A 96 -7.02 23.79 16.36
N GLU A 97 -8.10 23.47 15.66
CA GLU A 97 -8.06 23.13 14.23
C GLU A 97 -7.80 24.37 13.36
N LYS A 98 -6.97 24.21 12.32
CA LYS A 98 -6.70 25.32 11.38
C LYS A 98 -7.77 25.32 10.30
N VAL A 99 -8.53 26.41 10.23
CA VAL A 99 -9.69 26.54 9.35
C VAL A 99 -9.51 27.67 8.33
N ILE A 100 -10.23 27.57 7.22
CA ILE A 100 -10.31 28.58 6.19
C ILE A 100 -11.66 29.27 6.32
N LEU A 101 -11.63 30.61 6.41
CA LEU A 101 -12.79 31.46 6.52
C LEU A 101 -13.05 32.13 5.19
N ARG A 102 -14.23 31.89 4.64
CA ARG A 102 -14.69 32.54 3.41
C ARG A 102 -15.82 33.50 3.73
N PHE A 103 -15.54 34.78 3.55
CA PHE A 103 -16.49 35.85 3.81
C PHE A 103 -17.43 36.01 2.63
N LEU A 104 -18.72 36.15 2.92
CA LEU A 104 -19.78 36.33 1.93
C LEU A 104 -20.13 37.82 1.83
N TYR A 105 -19.23 38.64 1.30
CA TYR A 105 -19.49 40.07 1.09
C TYR A 105 -20.72 40.23 0.19
N ASN A 106 -21.71 41.01 0.66
CA ASN A 106 -23.08 41.20 0.17
C ASN A 106 -24.20 40.39 0.86
N SER A 107 -23.93 39.62 1.92
CA SER A 107 -24.99 38.93 2.68
C SER A 107 -25.15 39.49 4.10
N GLN A 108 -25.64 40.73 4.23
CA GLN A 108 -26.07 41.23 5.54
C GLN A 108 -27.47 40.73 5.90
N ASP A 109 -28.29 40.45 4.88
CA ASP A 109 -29.65 39.89 5.02
C ASP A 109 -29.70 38.44 4.54
N ILE A 110 -30.44 37.59 5.24
CA ILE A 110 -30.65 36.19 4.87
C ILE A 110 -31.78 36.12 3.84
N THR A 111 -31.44 35.73 2.62
CA THR A 111 -32.38 35.54 1.49
C THR A 111 -32.29 34.12 0.92
N ASP A 112 -33.23 33.73 0.06
CA ASP A 112 -33.13 32.47 -0.70
C ASP A 112 -31.87 32.42 -1.56
N GLU A 113 -31.41 33.57 -2.06
CA GLU A 113 -30.15 33.70 -2.80
C GLU A 113 -28.93 33.40 -1.91
N PHE A 114 -28.91 33.90 -0.68
CA PHE A 114 -27.88 33.55 0.30
C PHE A 114 -27.85 32.04 0.57
N THR A 115 -29.00 31.43 0.81
CA THR A 115 -29.11 29.99 1.10
C THR A 115 -28.64 29.15 -0.09
N ASN A 116 -29.06 29.50 -1.31
CA ASN A 116 -28.62 28.84 -2.54
C ASN A 116 -27.11 29.00 -2.76
N LYS A 117 -26.55 30.17 -2.45
CA LYS A 117 -25.11 30.44 -2.54
C LYS A 117 -24.32 29.61 -1.54
N VAL A 118 -24.78 29.50 -0.29
CA VAL A 118 -24.20 28.61 0.71
C VAL A 118 -24.30 27.15 0.26
N GLU A 119 -25.47 26.68 -0.21
CA GLU A 119 -25.63 25.32 -0.73
C GLU A 119 -24.72 25.02 -1.91
N SER A 120 -24.50 25.98 -2.81
CA SER A 120 -23.56 25.83 -3.93
C SER A 120 -22.13 25.55 -3.47
N TYR A 121 -21.69 26.17 -2.36
CA TYR A 121 -20.38 25.90 -1.78
C TYR A 121 -20.34 24.57 -1.01
N LEU A 122 -21.47 24.15 -0.43
CA LEU A 122 -21.57 22.87 0.29
C LEU A 122 -21.75 21.66 -0.64
N LEU A 123 -22.28 21.80 -1.86
CA LEU A 123 -22.46 20.69 -2.82
C LEU A 123 -21.13 20.14 -3.38
N ILE A 124 -20.03 20.88 -3.27
CA ILE A 124 -18.79 20.63 -4.02
C ILE A 124 -17.77 19.77 -3.24
N PHE A 125 -17.88 19.68 -1.92
CA PHE A 125 -16.96 18.91 -1.07
C PHE A 125 -17.60 17.60 -0.60
N SER A 126 -16.86 16.49 -0.61
CA SER A 126 -17.29 15.22 0.02
C SER A 126 -17.01 15.17 1.53
N TYR A 127 -16.03 15.97 2.02
CA TYR A 127 -15.62 16.05 3.43
C TYR A 127 -15.13 17.47 3.80
N GLY A 128 -15.07 17.83 5.09
CA GLY A 128 -14.36 19.01 5.59
C GLY A 128 -15.15 20.32 5.60
N LYS A 129 -16.48 20.24 5.77
CA LYS A 129 -17.38 21.40 5.94
C LYS A 129 -17.72 21.54 7.42
N TYR A 130 -17.27 22.62 8.04
CA TYR A 130 -17.37 22.73 9.50
C TYR A 130 -18.57 23.55 9.96
N GLY A 131 -18.90 24.64 9.27
CA GLY A 131 -20.02 25.45 9.73
C GLY A 131 -20.13 26.84 9.15
N ILE A 132 -20.99 27.62 9.79
CA ILE A 132 -21.23 29.04 9.51
C ILE A 132 -20.86 29.85 10.74
N SER A 133 -20.24 31.00 10.53
CA SER A 133 -20.01 32.03 11.54
C SER A 133 -20.52 33.38 11.01
N GLN A 134 -20.59 34.39 11.87
CA GLN A 134 -20.87 35.77 11.45
C GLN A 134 -19.94 36.70 12.21
N ASN A 135 -19.28 37.60 11.47
CA ASN A 135 -18.48 38.63 12.10
C ASN A 135 -19.43 39.61 12.85
N PRO A 136 -19.24 39.82 14.16
CA PRO A 136 -20.20 40.57 14.99
C PRO A 136 -20.22 42.07 14.67
N ASP A 137 -19.13 42.61 14.12
CA ASP A 137 -18.94 44.03 13.83
C ASP A 137 -19.48 44.40 12.44
N THR A 138 -19.19 43.57 11.43
CA THR A 138 -19.59 43.83 10.02
C THR A 138 -20.92 43.17 9.64
N LYS A 139 -21.43 42.26 10.46
CA LYS A 139 -22.59 41.39 10.21
C LYS A 139 -22.47 40.47 9.00
N ILE A 140 -21.27 40.33 8.44
CA ILE A 140 -21.02 39.47 7.28
C ILE A 140 -20.96 38.00 7.73
N TYR A 141 -21.74 37.15 7.06
CA TYR A 141 -21.66 35.69 7.24
C TYR A 141 -20.39 35.11 6.62
N ILE A 142 -19.85 34.10 7.29
CA ILE A 142 -18.58 33.46 6.99
C ILE A 142 -18.79 31.96 6.94
N LEU A 143 -18.34 31.33 5.86
CA LEU A 143 -18.27 29.87 5.78
C LEU A 143 -16.92 29.38 6.29
N VAL A 144 -16.95 28.34 7.12
CA VAL A 144 -15.78 27.76 7.77
C VAL A 144 -15.49 26.36 7.19
N PHE A 145 -14.31 26.21 6.59
CA PHE A 145 -13.87 24.99 5.91
C PHE A 145 -12.57 24.44 6.51
N ASP A 146 -12.32 23.16 6.25
CA ASP A 146 -11.00 22.53 6.41
C ASP A 146 -9.94 23.18 5.50
N ASN A 147 -8.68 23.12 5.91
CA ASN A 147 -7.48 23.56 5.19
C ASN A 147 -7.32 22.88 3.80
N CYS A 148 -8.05 21.80 3.52
CA CYS A 148 -8.10 21.16 2.21
C CYS A 148 -8.78 22.02 1.11
N TYR A 149 -9.44 23.14 1.44
CA TYR A 149 -10.10 24.04 0.46
C TYR A 149 -9.19 24.47 -0.70
N PHE A 150 -7.91 24.75 -0.45
CA PHE A 150 -6.95 25.18 -1.48
C PHE A 150 -6.57 24.10 -2.50
N ARG A 151 -7.02 22.85 -2.32
CA ARG A 151 -6.84 21.79 -3.34
C ARG A 151 -7.77 21.98 -4.54
N SER A 152 -8.89 22.68 -4.36
CA SER A 152 -9.96 22.80 -5.36
C SER A 152 -10.20 24.23 -5.86
N TYR A 153 -9.55 25.23 -5.26
CA TYR A 153 -9.74 26.65 -5.58
C TYR A 153 -8.42 27.41 -5.65
N CYS A 154 -8.34 28.35 -6.59
CA CYS A 154 -7.19 29.23 -6.78
C CYS A 154 -7.05 30.22 -5.63
N LYS A 155 -5.84 30.33 -5.05
CA LYS A 155 -5.54 31.27 -3.96
C LYS A 155 -5.65 32.75 -4.35
N LYS A 156 -5.46 33.07 -5.64
CA LYS A 156 -5.42 34.45 -6.15
C LYS A 156 -6.74 34.97 -6.71
N CYS A 157 -7.60 34.13 -7.26
CA CYS A 157 -8.88 34.61 -7.84
C CYS A 157 -10.10 33.96 -7.20
N GLY A 158 -9.94 32.84 -6.49
CA GLY A 158 -11.05 32.15 -5.85
C GLY A 158 -11.93 31.32 -6.74
N ASP A 159 -11.57 31.24 -8.02
CA ASP A 159 -12.24 30.36 -8.94
C ASP A 159 -11.87 28.91 -8.66
N LYS A 160 -12.84 28.04 -8.96
CA LYS A 160 -12.70 26.60 -8.83
C LYS A 160 -11.78 26.08 -9.93
N TYR A 161 -10.87 25.17 -9.59
CA TYR A 161 -10.25 24.30 -10.61
C TYR A 161 -11.35 23.38 -11.14
N GLY A 162 -11.72 23.48 -12.42
CA GLY A 162 -12.90 22.81 -13.00
C GLY A 162 -13.04 21.33 -12.59
N ASN A 163 -14.24 20.94 -12.11
CA ASN A 163 -14.61 19.56 -11.78
C ASN A 163 -14.93 18.76 -13.04
N ASP A 164 -13.98 18.70 -13.95
CA ASP A 164 -14.05 17.77 -15.05
C ASP A 164 -12.78 16.93 -14.99
N TYR A 165 -12.93 15.64 -14.73
CA TYR A 165 -11.86 14.66 -14.97
C TYR A 165 -11.43 14.66 -16.46
N SER A 166 -12.09 15.45 -17.32
CA SER A 166 -11.68 15.81 -18.68
C SER A 166 -10.64 16.95 -18.75
N TRP A 167 -10.59 17.88 -17.79
CA TRP A 167 -9.57 18.95 -17.77
C TRP A 167 -8.22 18.43 -17.28
N GLN A 168 -8.22 17.51 -16.31
CA GLN A 168 -7.00 16.80 -15.89
C GLN A 168 -6.50 15.77 -16.91
N SER A 169 -7.31 15.43 -17.92
CA SER A 169 -6.87 14.60 -19.06
C SER A 169 -6.52 15.43 -20.31
N LYS A 170 -6.89 16.72 -20.37
CA LYS A 170 -6.49 17.65 -21.44
C LYS A 170 -5.31 18.56 -21.09
N ILE A 171 -4.97 18.74 -19.81
CA ILE A 171 -3.75 19.42 -19.38
C ILE A 171 -2.88 18.44 -18.62
N ASN A 172 -1.88 17.93 -19.33
CA ASN A 172 -1.00 16.88 -18.89
C ASN A 172 0.03 17.49 -17.93
N LYS A 173 -0.09 17.16 -16.63
CA LYS A 173 0.58 17.74 -15.44
C LYS A 173 2.12 17.80 -15.42
N TYR A 174 2.81 17.54 -16.52
CA TYR A 174 4.28 17.47 -16.60
C TYR A 174 4.93 18.35 -17.68
N TYR A 175 4.19 19.04 -18.57
CA TYR A 175 4.81 19.86 -19.64
C TYR A 175 3.94 21.07 -20.09
N ASP A 176 3.55 21.97 -19.19
CA ASP A 176 2.81 23.19 -19.57
C ASP A 176 3.75 24.24 -20.20
N THR A 177 4.02 24.06 -21.50
CA THR A 177 4.51 25.12 -22.39
C THR A 177 3.33 25.85 -23.02
N VAL A 178 3.36 27.18 -22.99
CA VAL A 178 2.34 28.06 -23.58
C VAL A 178 2.36 27.92 -25.10
N PHE A 179 1.18 27.81 -25.71
CA PHE A 179 1.03 27.88 -27.16
C PHE A 179 1.13 29.34 -27.63
N GLU A 180 2.08 29.65 -28.50
CA GLU A 180 2.42 31.03 -28.86
C GLU A 180 2.42 31.28 -30.38
N TRP A 181 2.28 32.55 -30.77
CA TRP A 181 2.71 32.98 -32.10
C TRP A 181 4.23 33.19 -32.08
N ILE A 182 4.93 32.47 -32.94
CA ILE A 182 6.40 32.48 -32.98
C ILE A 182 6.84 33.25 -34.22
N PRO A 183 7.47 34.43 -34.06
CA PRO A 183 8.01 35.18 -35.19
C PRO A 183 8.99 34.33 -35.99
N TYR A 184 8.81 34.25 -37.31
CA TYR A 184 9.60 33.34 -38.16
C TYR A 184 11.10 33.67 -38.16
N ASN A 185 11.46 34.93 -37.94
CA ASN A 185 12.85 35.39 -37.78
C ASN A 185 13.52 34.89 -36.48
N GLU A 186 12.78 34.34 -35.52
CA GLU A 186 13.32 33.67 -34.34
C GLU A 186 13.66 32.18 -34.60
N LEU A 187 13.30 31.65 -35.78
CA LEU A 187 13.61 30.27 -36.20
C LEU A 187 14.85 30.28 -37.10
N ILE A 188 16.00 29.86 -36.56
CA ILE A 188 17.28 29.84 -37.25
C ILE A 188 17.70 28.41 -37.60
N TYR A 189 18.62 28.26 -38.57
CA TYR A 189 19.16 26.96 -39.03
C TYR A 189 18.09 25.95 -39.51
N ILE A 190 17.08 26.43 -40.24
CA ILE A 190 16.03 25.56 -40.80
C ILE A 190 16.65 24.55 -41.79
N LYS A 191 16.49 23.25 -41.54
CA LYS A 191 16.98 22.15 -42.38
C LYS A 191 15.87 21.12 -42.64
N GLU A 192 15.66 20.75 -43.90
CA GLU A 192 14.73 19.68 -44.28
C GLU A 192 15.25 18.30 -43.84
N ALA A 193 14.36 17.49 -43.28
CA ALA A 193 14.71 16.18 -42.72
C ALA A 193 14.42 15.03 -43.72
N GLY A 194 15.11 14.96 -44.86
CA GLY A 194 15.11 13.76 -45.73
C GLY A 194 13.72 13.16 -46.05
N GLU A 195 13.49 11.88 -45.70
CA GLU A 195 12.20 11.15 -45.89
C GLU A 195 11.05 11.61 -44.96
N SER A 196 11.28 12.58 -44.08
CA SER A 196 10.31 13.08 -43.11
C SER A 196 9.52 14.28 -43.65
N VAL A 197 8.24 14.38 -43.27
CA VAL A 197 7.37 15.53 -43.57
C VAL A 197 7.66 16.78 -42.72
N PHE A 198 8.68 16.74 -41.85
CA PHE A 198 9.06 17.82 -40.94
C PHE A 198 10.39 18.47 -41.33
N ALA A 199 10.55 19.77 -41.06
CA ALA A 199 11.86 20.45 -41.09
C ALA A 199 12.32 20.75 -39.66
N ALA A 200 13.62 20.73 -39.37
CA ALA A 200 14.15 21.05 -38.05
C ALA A 200 14.71 22.48 -38.01
N ALA A 201 14.53 23.20 -36.91
CA ALA A 201 15.08 24.54 -36.68
C ALA A 201 15.47 24.74 -35.20
N VAL A 202 16.09 25.87 -34.89
CA VAL A 202 16.35 26.34 -33.53
C VAL A 202 15.55 27.60 -33.27
N TRP A 203 14.71 27.59 -32.23
CA TRP A 203 13.98 28.76 -31.77
C TRP A 203 14.82 29.55 -30.75
N THR A 204 15.22 30.77 -31.09
CA THR A 204 16.18 31.56 -30.31
C THR A 204 15.70 31.93 -28.91
N GLU A 205 14.45 32.38 -28.77
CA GLU A 205 13.85 32.75 -27.47
C GLU A 205 13.28 31.54 -26.73
N GLY A 206 12.83 30.54 -27.49
CA GLY A 206 12.33 29.28 -26.97
C GLY A 206 11.00 29.37 -26.20
N PRO A 207 10.44 28.21 -25.83
CA PRO A 207 9.07 28.12 -25.32
C PRO A 207 8.96 28.69 -23.91
N LEU A 208 7.84 29.37 -23.64
CA LEU A 208 7.47 29.81 -22.30
C LEU A 208 6.84 28.64 -21.53
N SER A 209 7.46 28.20 -20.44
CA SER A 209 6.94 27.13 -19.58
C SER A 209 6.78 27.57 -18.13
N TYR A 210 5.78 27.03 -17.44
CA TYR A 210 5.60 27.29 -16.02
C TYR A 210 6.60 26.47 -15.19
N SER A 211 7.46 27.14 -14.45
CA SER A 211 8.33 26.49 -13.46
C SER A 211 7.54 26.26 -12.17
N SER A 212 7.34 25.00 -11.79
CA SER A 212 6.73 24.63 -10.50
C SER A 212 7.55 25.14 -9.32
N ASP A 213 8.86 25.18 -9.48
CA ASP A 213 9.83 25.52 -8.46
C ASP A 213 9.85 27.05 -8.23
N GLU A 214 9.82 27.83 -9.32
CA GLU A 214 9.81 29.31 -9.24
C GLU A 214 8.40 29.90 -9.21
N ARG A 215 7.36 29.08 -9.38
CA ARG A 215 5.95 29.47 -9.48
C ARG A 215 5.68 30.62 -10.46
N ARG A 216 6.44 30.67 -11.55
CA ARG A 216 6.32 31.67 -12.64
C ARG A 216 6.66 31.05 -13.98
N TYR A 217 6.28 31.74 -15.05
CA TYR A 217 6.65 31.35 -16.41
C TYR A 217 8.09 31.78 -16.73
N ILE A 218 8.88 30.87 -17.29
CA ILE A 218 10.27 31.07 -17.72
C ILE A 218 10.43 30.64 -19.18
N ARG A 219 11.36 31.25 -19.93
CA ARG A 219 11.71 30.84 -21.28
C ARG A 219 12.99 30.02 -21.29
N LYS A 220 13.02 28.97 -22.11
CA LYS A 220 14.24 28.19 -22.38
C LYS A 220 14.81 28.59 -23.74
N SER A 221 15.74 29.55 -23.77
CA SER A 221 16.35 30.05 -25.02
C SER A 221 17.07 28.94 -25.81
N ARG A 222 17.05 29.05 -27.14
CA ARG A 222 17.72 28.15 -28.12
C ARG A 222 17.21 26.71 -28.10
N GLU A 223 15.90 26.53 -28.06
CA GLU A 223 15.29 25.19 -28.12
C GLU A 223 15.24 24.65 -29.55
N LYS A 224 15.57 23.36 -29.74
CA LYS A 224 15.40 22.69 -31.04
C LYS A 224 13.92 22.38 -31.27
N VAL A 225 13.39 22.81 -32.41
CA VAL A 225 11.98 22.65 -32.77
C VAL A 225 11.84 22.03 -34.16
N TYR A 226 10.66 21.47 -34.42
CA TYR A 226 10.29 20.85 -35.69
C TYR A 226 9.13 21.62 -36.31
N LEU A 227 9.25 21.92 -37.59
CA LEU A 227 8.30 22.67 -38.40
C LEU A 227 7.49 21.68 -39.24
N LYS A 228 6.17 21.66 -39.04
CA LYS A 228 5.23 20.91 -39.89
C LYS A 228 4.50 21.89 -40.80
N GLN A 229 4.63 21.72 -42.12
CA GLN A 229 3.81 22.44 -43.09
C GLN A 229 2.46 21.72 -43.25
N LEU A 230 1.36 22.47 -43.26
CA LEU A 230 0.01 21.93 -43.54
C LEU A 230 -0.47 22.35 -44.94
N HIS A 231 -1.19 21.46 -45.63
CA HIS A 231 -1.55 21.58 -47.03
C HIS A 231 -2.17 22.95 -47.41
N ASN A 232 -1.65 23.58 -48.49
CA ASN A 232 -2.07 24.87 -49.05
C ASN A 232 -2.15 26.04 -48.05
N SER A 233 -1.15 26.14 -47.18
CA SER A 233 -0.98 27.09 -46.07
C SER A 233 -0.85 28.58 -46.44
N GLN A 234 -1.41 29.07 -47.55
CA GLN A 234 -1.51 30.52 -47.79
C GLN A 234 -2.72 31.15 -47.07
N LYS A 235 -3.67 30.34 -46.58
CA LYS A 235 -4.84 30.78 -45.81
C LYS A 235 -5.07 29.86 -44.61
N ILE A 236 -5.49 30.45 -43.48
CA ILE A 236 -5.98 29.69 -42.32
C ILE A 236 -7.35 29.12 -42.69
N THR A 237 -7.45 27.79 -42.78
CA THR A 237 -8.72 27.09 -43.03
C THR A 237 -9.27 26.53 -41.72
N GLU A 238 -10.58 26.23 -41.68
CA GLU A 238 -11.21 25.55 -40.53
C GLU A 238 -10.53 24.20 -40.24
N GLY A 239 -10.07 23.49 -41.28
CA GLY A 239 -9.25 22.29 -41.13
C GLY A 239 -7.90 22.53 -40.44
N PHE A 240 -7.22 23.64 -40.72
CA PHE A 240 -5.99 24.04 -40.04
C PHE A 240 -6.24 24.31 -38.55
N LEU A 241 -7.31 25.04 -38.22
CA LEU A 241 -7.66 25.36 -36.83
C LEU A 241 -8.04 24.11 -36.04
N ASN A 242 -8.85 23.22 -36.62
CA ASN A 242 -9.23 21.96 -35.98
C ASN A 242 -8.03 21.05 -35.71
N GLU A 243 -7.03 21.02 -36.60
CA GLU A 243 -5.80 20.25 -36.37
C GLU A 243 -4.97 20.88 -35.24
N VAL A 244 -4.80 22.21 -35.23
CA VAL A 244 -4.13 22.93 -34.12
C VAL A 244 -4.82 22.66 -32.79
N GLU A 245 -6.16 22.70 -32.72
CA GLU A 245 -6.93 22.41 -31.51
C GLU A 245 -6.82 20.93 -31.06
N SER A 246 -6.63 20.01 -32.00
CA SER A 246 -6.48 18.59 -31.70
C SER A 246 -5.11 18.21 -31.11
N LEU A 247 -4.11 19.09 -31.24
CA LEU A 247 -2.73 18.86 -30.81
C LEU A 247 -2.50 19.32 -29.37
N THR A 248 -2.80 18.45 -28.40
CA THR A 248 -2.60 18.73 -26.97
C THR A 248 -1.20 18.38 -26.45
N TYR A 249 -0.32 17.79 -27.26
CA TYR A 249 0.97 17.25 -26.80
C TYR A 249 2.14 17.67 -27.70
N GLY A 250 3.09 18.41 -27.13
CA GLY A 250 4.34 18.77 -27.79
C GLY A 250 4.23 19.85 -28.87
N CYS A 251 3.19 20.69 -28.85
CA CYS A 251 3.07 21.84 -29.74
C CYS A 251 3.41 23.13 -28.99
N TYR A 252 4.37 23.90 -29.51
CA TYR A 252 4.77 25.19 -28.93
C TYR A 252 4.05 26.37 -29.55
N GLY A 253 3.57 26.26 -30.79
CA GLY A 253 2.92 27.39 -31.43
C GLY A 253 2.82 27.30 -32.92
N ILE A 254 2.50 28.45 -33.53
CA ILE A 254 2.43 28.64 -34.98
C ILE A 254 3.36 29.77 -35.40
N SER A 255 3.96 29.60 -36.58
CA SER A 255 4.76 30.62 -37.25
C SER A 255 4.31 30.78 -38.69
N GLN A 256 4.61 31.92 -39.31
CA GLN A 256 4.38 32.12 -40.74
C GLN A 256 5.63 32.68 -41.40
N ASN A 257 6.07 32.02 -42.46
CA ASN A 257 7.13 32.56 -43.30
C ASN A 257 6.61 33.85 -43.99
N PRO A 258 7.26 34.99 -43.77
CA PRO A 258 6.78 36.29 -44.25
C PRO A 258 6.84 36.41 -45.78
N ASP A 259 7.72 35.65 -46.45
CA ASP A 259 7.93 35.69 -47.90
C ASP A 259 6.94 34.79 -48.64
N THR A 260 6.83 33.53 -48.21
CA THR A 260 5.97 32.52 -48.87
C THR A 260 4.53 32.55 -48.38
N LYS A 261 4.26 33.25 -47.26
CA LYS A 261 3.00 33.27 -46.52
C LYS A 261 2.55 31.91 -45.99
N ILE A 262 3.45 30.92 -46.00
CA ILE A 262 3.21 29.56 -45.52
C ILE A 262 3.22 29.54 -43.99
N TYR A 263 2.14 29.05 -43.39
CA TYR A 263 2.07 28.75 -41.96
C TYR A 263 2.74 27.41 -41.62
N PHE A 264 3.46 27.39 -40.50
CA PHE A 264 4.11 26.22 -39.91
C PHE A 264 3.61 26.02 -38.49
N LEU A 265 3.34 24.77 -38.11
CA LEU A 265 3.28 24.40 -36.70
C LEU A 265 4.69 24.16 -36.17
N ILE A 266 4.95 24.68 -34.97
CA ILE A 266 6.22 24.54 -34.27
C ILE A 266 6.05 23.52 -33.14
N LEU A 267 6.77 22.41 -33.27
CA LEU A 267 6.62 21.21 -32.45
C LEU A 267 7.89 20.93 -31.66
N SER A 268 7.73 20.41 -30.44
CA SER A 268 8.81 19.93 -29.59
C SER A 268 9.27 18.55 -30.02
N ASN A 269 10.43 18.12 -29.53
CA ASN A 269 10.86 16.72 -29.69
C ASN A 269 9.93 15.72 -28.99
N THR A 270 9.19 16.16 -27.96
CA THR A 270 8.23 15.29 -27.26
C THR A 270 7.01 14.96 -28.12
N TYR A 271 6.72 15.74 -29.18
CA TYR A 271 5.70 15.42 -30.17
C TYR A 271 5.88 14.00 -30.73
N PHE A 272 7.11 13.61 -31.06
CA PHE A 272 7.40 12.29 -31.65
C PHE A 272 7.22 11.10 -30.70
N ARG A 273 6.93 11.33 -29.41
CA ARG A 273 6.49 10.24 -28.51
C ARG A 273 5.12 9.71 -28.90
N LYS A 274 4.25 10.57 -29.45
CA LYS A 274 2.86 10.21 -29.80
C LYS A 274 2.59 10.17 -31.29
N TYR A 275 3.49 10.73 -32.09
CA TYR A 275 3.31 10.86 -33.54
C TYR A 275 4.55 10.35 -34.27
N CYS A 276 4.35 9.72 -35.41
CA CYS A 276 5.42 9.14 -36.20
C CYS A 276 6.29 10.22 -36.85
N GLU A 277 7.61 10.12 -36.70
CA GLU A 277 8.59 11.06 -37.27
C GLU A 277 8.59 11.06 -38.81
N LYS A 278 8.18 9.94 -39.46
CA LYS A 278 8.16 9.84 -40.92
C LYS A 278 6.94 10.51 -41.55
N CYS A 279 5.74 10.16 -41.09
CA CYS A 279 4.48 10.59 -41.72
C CYS A 279 3.65 11.57 -40.89
N GLY A 280 3.99 11.81 -39.63
CA GLY A 280 3.25 12.70 -38.73
C GLY A 280 1.92 12.16 -38.21
N ASN A 281 1.56 10.91 -38.51
CA ASN A 281 0.35 10.27 -37.97
C ASN A 281 0.54 9.85 -36.51
N LYS A 282 -0.53 9.94 -35.73
CA LYS A 282 -0.56 9.51 -34.33
C LYS A 282 -0.38 7.98 -34.23
N TYR A 283 0.37 7.52 -33.24
CA TYR A 283 0.41 6.09 -32.88
C TYR A 283 -0.93 5.64 -32.29
N ASN A 284 -1.32 4.39 -32.54
CA ASN A 284 -2.64 3.88 -32.16
C ASN A 284 -2.73 3.47 -30.68
N ASN A 285 -1.62 3.04 -30.08
CA ASN A 285 -1.54 2.60 -28.68
C ASN A 285 -0.13 2.84 -28.11
N PHE A 286 0.03 2.66 -26.79
CA PHE A 286 1.28 2.90 -26.06
C PHE A 286 2.43 1.96 -26.48
N GLU A 287 2.14 0.73 -26.90
CA GLU A 287 3.20 -0.20 -27.35
C GLU A 287 3.75 0.22 -28.72
N ASP A 288 2.90 0.72 -29.61
CA ASP A 288 3.29 1.30 -30.89
C ASP A 288 4.14 2.56 -30.69
N GLU A 289 3.80 3.40 -29.70
CA GLU A 289 4.60 4.56 -29.27
C GLU A 289 6.00 4.13 -28.81
N TYR A 290 6.09 3.14 -27.91
CA TYR A 290 7.35 2.64 -27.38
C TYR A 290 8.26 1.99 -28.44
N ARG A 291 7.67 1.33 -29.44
CA ARG A 291 8.37 0.62 -30.52
C ARG A 291 8.51 1.43 -31.81
N GLU A 292 8.04 2.67 -31.80
CA GLU A 292 8.04 3.58 -32.95
C GLU A 292 7.34 2.98 -34.19
N TRP A 293 6.34 2.11 -34.00
CA TRP A 293 5.68 1.37 -35.08
C TRP A 293 4.46 2.13 -35.60
N CYS A 294 4.51 2.61 -36.85
CA CYS A 294 3.39 3.30 -37.49
C CYS A 294 2.74 2.43 -38.57
N LYS A 295 1.47 2.04 -38.37
CA LYS A 295 0.67 1.23 -39.30
C LYS A 295 0.75 1.74 -40.74
N GLN A 296 0.53 3.04 -40.97
CA GLN A 296 0.53 3.61 -42.31
C GLN A 296 1.91 3.54 -42.97
N CYS A 297 2.99 3.82 -42.21
CA CYS A 297 4.34 3.68 -42.72
C CYS A 297 4.68 2.24 -43.06
N GLN A 298 4.22 1.26 -42.27
CA GLN A 298 4.43 -0.16 -42.59
C GLN A 298 3.61 -0.62 -43.79
N ILE A 299 2.35 -0.20 -43.91
CA ILE A 299 1.54 -0.47 -45.12
C ILE A 299 2.25 0.07 -46.37
N ASN A 300 2.78 1.29 -46.31
CA ASN A 300 3.53 1.86 -47.43
C ASN A 300 4.84 1.09 -47.70
N ASN A 301 5.53 0.65 -46.64
CA ASN A 301 6.72 -0.20 -46.74
C ASN A 301 6.39 -1.53 -47.45
N PHE A 302 5.29 -2.20 -47.10
CA PHE A 302 4.85 -3.43 -47.76
C PHE A 302 4.48 -3.19 -49.23
N LYS A 303 3.72 -2.14 -49.54
CA LYS A 303 3.38 -1.76 -50.92
C LYS A 303 4.63 -1.57 -51.79
N ASN A 304 5.66 -0.94 -51.24
CA ASN A 304 6.94 -0.73 -51.94
C ASN A 304 7.75 -2.04 -52.11
N ASN A 305 7.42 -3.09 -51.38
CA ASN A 305 8.15 -4.36 -51.35
C ASN A 305 7.35 -5.58 -51.83
N PHE A 306 6.13 -5.41 -52.37
CA PHE A 306 5.30 -6.55 -52.83
C PHE A 306 5.99 -7.47 -53.83
N THR A 307 6.94 -6.95 -54.62
CA THR A 307 7.71 -7.73 -55.58
C THR A 307 8.70 -8.72 -54.94
N LYS A 308 8.92 -8.66 -53.61
CA LYS A 308 9.82 -9.56 -52.89
C LYS A 308 9.20 -10.90 -52.48
N TRP A 309 7.87 -11.01 -52.44
CA TRP A 309 7.16 -12.18 -51.92
C TRP A 309 6.23 -12.83 -52.96
N THR A 310 6.66 -12.85 -54.22
CA THR A 310 5.86 -13.41 -55.31
C THR A 310 6.04 -14.92 -55.43
N SER A 311 4.90 -15.62 -55.53
CA SER A 311 4.79 -17.06 -55.77
C SER A 311 4.86 -17.43 -57.26
N GLY A 312 4.78 -16.43 -58.15
CA GLY A 312 4.53 -16.64 -59.57
C GLY A 312 3.07 -16.93 -59.93
N ASN A 313 2.16 -16.97 -58.94
CA ASN A 313 0.71 -17.10 -59.15
C ASN A 313 -0.03 -15.84 -58.66
N GLU A 314 -0.70 -15.15 -59.58
CA GLU A 314 -1.37 -13.88 -59.31
C GLU A 314 -2.42 -13.96 -58.19
N LYS A 315 -3.18 -15.07 -58.12
CA LYS A 315 -4.24 -15.24 -57.10
C LYS A 315 -3.66 -15.45 -55.69
N ILE A 316 -2.55 -16.17 -55.57
CA ILE A 316 -1.86 -16.39 -54.29
C ILE A 316 -1.18 -15.09 -53.84
N ASP A 317 -0.53 -14.40 -54.77
CA ASP A 317 0.12 -13.11 -54.50
C ASP A 317 -0.92 -12.07 -54.03
N GLU A 318 -2.12 -12.05 -54.63
CA GLU A 318 -3.22 -11.17 -54.19
C GLU A 318 -3.66 -11.46 -52.75
N ILE A 319 -3.78 -12.73 -52.35
CA ILE A 319 -4.14 -13.11 -50.97
C ILE A 319 -3.06 -12.67 -49.97
N ILE A 320 -1.79 -12.93 -50.29
CA ILE A 320 -0.65 -12.53 -49.44
C ILE A 320 -0.65 -11.01 -49.26
N GLN A 321 -0.77 -10.25 -50.35
CA GLN A 321 -0.82 -8.78 -50.31
C GLN A 321 -2.03 -8.27 -49.51
N LYS A 322 -3.23 -8.84 -49.72
CA LYS A 322 -4.43 -8.49 -48.94
C LYS A 322 -4.21 -8.70 -47.44
N ARG A 323 -3.51 -9.76 -47.04
CA ARG A 323 -3.19 -10.02 -45.62
C ARG A 323 -2.12 -9.08 -45.08
N GLN A 324 -1.05 -8.82 -45.83
CA GLN A 324 -0.04 -7.83 -45.46
C GLN A 324 -0.60 -6.42 -45.30
N LEU A 325 -1.67 -6.06 -46.01
CA LEU A 325 -2.36 -4.77 -45.86
C LEU A 325 -3.33 -4.71 -44.66
N LYS A 326 -3.71 -5.87 -44.10
CA LYS A 326 -4.63 -5.98 -42.95
C LYS A 326 -3.92 -5.89 -41.59
N ILE A 327 -2.59 -5.76 -41.54
CA ILE A 327 -1.85 -5.60 -40.27
C ILE A 327 -2.38 -4.44 -39.43
N ASP A 328 -2.39 -4.62 -38.11
CA ASP A 328 -2.91 -3.66 -37.15
C ASP A 328 -1.95 -3.37 -36.00
N ARG A 329 -1.10 -4.33 -35.62
CA ARG A 329 -0.14 -4.22 -34.51
C ARG A 329 1.27 -4.61 -34.91
N TYR A 330 2.27 -4.17 -34.15
CA TYR A 330 3.67 -4.48 -34.41
C TYR A 330 4.01 -5.98 -34.32
N ASN A 331 3.25 -6.75 -33.55
CA ASN A 331 3.47 -8.19 -33.36
C ASN A 331 2.59 -9.07 -34.26
N ASP A 332 1.82 -8.48 -35.18
CA ASP A 332 1.06 -9.26 -36.15
C ASP A 332 2.00 -10.04 -37.05
N ILE A 333 1.62 -11.29 -37.35
CA ILE A 333 2.39 -12.15 -38.24
C ILE A 333 2.30 -11.61 -39.67
N ILE A 334 3.47 -11.49 -40.31
CA ILE A 334 3.56 -11.12 -41.71
C ILE A 334 3.48 -12.41 -42.54
N VAL A 335 2.40 -12.55 -43.31
CA VAL A 335 2.23 -13.67 -44.23
C VAL A 335 3.15 -13.46 -45.43
N GLU A 336 3.91 -14.50 -45.77
CA GLU A 336 4.89 -14.49 -46.85
C GLU A 336 4.68 -15.67 -47.82
N TRP A 337 5.18 -15.51 -49.06
CA TRP A 337 5.48 -16.67 -49.89
C TRP A 337 6.82 -17.25 -49.43
N ILE A 338 6.84 -18.53 -49.11
CA ILE A 338 8.02 -19.24 -48.59
C ILE A 338 8.47 -20.23 -49.67
N PRO A 339 9.68 -20.06 -50.24
CA PRO A 339 10.23 -21.04 -51.16
C PRO A 339 10.38 -22.41 -50.49
N TYR A 340 9.89 -23.47 -51.15
CA TYR A 340 9.85 -24.82 -50.56
C TYR A 340 11.24 -25.35 -50.16
N ASN A 341 12.29 -24.94 -50.87
CA ASN A 341 13.67 -25.31 -50.57
C ASN A 341 14.22 -24.68 -49.27
N GLU A 342 13.52 -23.71 -48.67
CA GLU A 342 13.83 -23.18 -47.34
C GLU A 342 13.27 -24.04 -46.19
N LEU A 343 12.43 -25.04 -46.49
CA LEU A 343 11.86 -25.97 -45.51
C LEU A 343 12.68 -27.27 -45.52
N ILE A 344 13.53 -27.45 -44.51
CA ILE A 344 14.41 -28.61 -44.38
C ILE A 344 13.96 -29.56 -43.27
N GLY A 345 14.31 -30.84 -43.38
CA GLY A 345 14.12 -31.80 -42.29
C GLY A 345 12.65 -32.13 -41.98
N ILE A 346 11.80 -32.22 -43.00
CA ILE A 346 10.38 -32.55 -42.86
C ILE A 346 10.19 -33.91 -42.15
N LYS A 347 9.47 -33.93 -41.01
CA LYS A 347 9.18 -35.14 -40.22
C LYS A 347 7.67 -35.40 -40.17
N GLU A 348 7.24 -36.57 -40.62
CA GLU A 348 5.86 -37.06 -40.47
C GLU A 348 5.74 -37.88 -39.18
N ILE A 349 4.75 -37.57 -38.32
CA ILE A 349 4.54 -38.27 -37.03
C ILE A 349 3.16 -38.92 -37.03
N GLY A 350 3.01 -40.08 -37.68
CA GLY A 350 1.78 -40.87 -37.64
C GLY A 350 0.60 -40.30 -38.43
N ASN A 351 -0.47 -41.10 -38.58
CA ASN A 351 -1.54 -40.86 -39.56
C ASN A 351 -2.45 -39.66 -39.26
N ASP A 352 -2.39 -39.05 -38.08
CA ASP A 352 -3.31 -37.98 -37.63
C ASP A 352 -2.62 -36.72 -37.07
N VAL A 353 -1.29 -36.55 -37.25
CA VAL A 353 -0.54 -35.37 -36.74
C VAL A 353 0.07 -34.56 -37.89
N LEU A 354 -0.02 -33.22 -37.81
CA LEU A 354 0.56 -32.31 -38.80
C LEU A 354 2.11 -32.48 -38.88
N PRO A 355 2.69 -32.65 -40.08
CA PRO A 355 4.15 -32.73 -40.26
C PRO A 355 4.87 -31.46 -39.78
N THR A 356 6.13 -31.58 -39.34
CA THR A 356 6.97 -30.44 -38.95
C THR A 356 8.17 -30.28 -39.86
N ALA A 357 8.67 -29.04 -40.02
CA ALA A 357 9.88 -28.72 -40.77
C ALA A 357 10.69 -27.61 -40.09
N THR A 358 11.95 -27.44 -40.47
CA THR A 358 12.76 -26.27 -40.08
C THR A 358 12.81 -25.27 -41.24
N TRP A 359 12.33 -24.05 -41.01
CA TRP A 359 12.44 -22.95 -41.95
C TRP A 359 13.78 -22.23 -41.78
N THR A 360 14.64 -22.27 -42.80
CA THR A 360 16.03 -21.77 -42.73
C THR A 360 16.13 -20.27 -42.50
N GLU A 361 15.35 -19.46 -43.23
CA GLU A 361 15.37 -17.99 -43.07
C GLU A 361 14.49 -17.52 -41.91
N GLY A 362 13.40 -18.25 -41.64
CA GLY A 362 12.46 -17.97 -40.56
C GLY A 362 11.58 -16.72 -40.76
N PRO A 363 10.59 -16.53 -39.88
CA PRO A 363 9.56 -15.49 -40.05
C PRO A 363 10.10 -14.08 -39.84
N LEU A 364 9.53 -13.13 -40.58
CA LEU A 364 9.80 -11.71 -40.42
C LEU A 364 9.06 -11.16 -39.18
N ARG A 365 9.80 -10.62 -38.21
CA ARG A 365 9.24 -10.01 -36.98
C ARG A 365 9.68 -8.56 -36.83
N TYR A 366 8.81 -7.70 -36.31
CA TYR A 366 9.15 -6.30 -36.08
C TYR A 366 9.75 -6.08 -34.69
N ASN A 367 10.97 -5.52 -34.65
CA ASN A 367 11.60 -5.02 -33.42
C ASN A 367 12.31 -3.69 -33.71
N ARG A 368 11.54 -2.59 -33.74
CA ARG A 368 11.91 -1.26 -34.29
C ARG A 368 12.29 -1.23 -35.78
N LYS A 369 12.74 -2.38 -36.30
CA LYS A 369 12.97 -2.73 -37.69
C LYS A 369 12.59 -4.19 -37.91
N TYR A 370 12.28 -4.58 -39.14
CA TYR A 370 12.03 -5.98 -39.46
C TYR A 370 13.32 -6.80 -39.36
N VAL A 371 13.27 -7.88 -38.61
CA VAL A 371 14.36 -8.84 -38.40
C VAL A 371 13.85 -10.26 -38.62
N ARG A 372 14.72 -11.15 -39.10
CA ARG A 372 14.44 -12.58 -39.21
C ARG A 372 15.19 -13.35 -38.13
N LYS A 373 14.57 -14.42 -37.64
CA LYS A 373 15.23 -15.41 -36.79
C LYS A 373 15.34 -16.70 -37.59
N SER A 374 16.55 -17.03 -38.03
CA SER A 374 16.84 -18.21 -38.84
C SER A 374 16.60 -19.52 -38.08
N CYS A 375 16.30 -20.58 -38.83
CA CYS A 375 16.15 -21.95 -38.35
C CYS A 375 15.03 -22.14 -37.31
N GLU A 376 13.84 -21.58 -37.55
CA GLU A 376 12.66 -21.87 -36.71
C GLU A 376 11.97 -23.16 -37.14
N THR A 377 11.45 -23.90 -36.15
CA THR A 377 10.56 -25.03 -36.42
C THR A 377 9.19 -24.47 -36.81
N VAL A 378 8.54 -25.11 -37.77
CA VAL A 378 7.21 -24.75 -38.26
C VAL A 378 6.38 -26.00 -38.51
N PHE A 379 5.07 -25.87 -38.39
CA PHE A 379 4.12 -26.93 -38.72
C PHE A 379 3.61 -26.78 -40.15
N LEU A 380 3.44 -27.91 -40.84
CA LEU A 380 3.04 -27.97 -42.24
C LEU A 380 1.62 -28.53 -42.34
N LYS A 381 0.68 -27.74 -42.86
CA LYS A 381 -0.64 -28.22 -43.23
C LYS A 381 -0.75 -28.36 -44.74
N HIS A 382 -0.82 -29.59 -45.20
CA HIS A 382 -1.03 -29.92 -46.61
C HIS A 382 -2.50 -29.75 -46.99
N LEU A 383 -2.75 -29.02 -48.07
CA LEU A 383 -4.08 -28.86 -48.63
C LEU A 383 -4.29 -29.92 -49.72
N TYR A 384 -4.72 -31.12 -49.31
CA TYR A 384 -4.94 -32.25 -50.22
C TYR A 384 -6.26 -32.09 -51.00
N ASN A 385 -6.22 -32.35 -52.32
CA ASN A 385 -7.32 -32.39 -53.32
C ASN A 385 -7.47 -31.22 -54.32
N LEU A 386 -6.61 -30.20 -54.34
CA LEU A 386 -6.83 -29.04 -55.21
C LEU A 386 -5.55 -28.65 -55.96
N GLN A 387 -5.29 -29.30 -57.11
CA GLN A 387 -4.24 -28.89 -58.05
C GLN A 387 -4.61 -27.58 -58.79
N ASP A 388 -5.91 -27.26 -58.87
CA ASP A 388 -6.44 -26.03 -59.47
C ASP A 388 -6.89 -25.03 -58.40
N ILE A 389 -6.54 -23.75 -58.59
CA ILE A 389 -6.94 -22.65 -57.71
C ILE A 389 -8.41 -22.27 -57.99
N THR A 390 -9.33 -22.97 -57.32
CA THR A 390 -10.77 -22.69 -57.29
C THR A 390 -11.13 -21.62 -56.24
N GLU A 391 -12.35 -21.09 -56.30
CA GLU A 391 -12.85 -20.13 -55.29
C GLU A 391 -13.02 -20.78 -53.92
N GLU A 392 -13.38 -22.07 -53.88
CA GLU A 392 -13.44 -22.88 -52.66
C GLU A 392 -12.05 -23.05 -52.02
N PHE A 393 -11.01 -23.30 -52.83
CA PHE A 393 -9.62 -23.33 -52.37
C PHE A 393 -9.19 -21.99 -51.76
N LEU A 394 -9.50 -20.88 -52.43
CA LEU A 394 -9.13 -19.55 -51.93
C LEU A 394 -9.83 -19.21 -50.62
N ASN A 395 -11.10 -19.59 -50.47
CA ASN A 395 -11.87 -19.41 -49.23
C ASN A 395 -11.31 -20.28 -48.10
N GLU A 396 -10.92 -21.52 -48.40
CA GLU A 396 -10.28 -22.41 -47.44
C GLU A 396 -8.93 -21.85 -46.97
N VAL A 397 -8.06 -21.44 -47.90
CA VAL A 397 -6.79 -20.77 -47.59
C VAL A 397 -7.03 -19.51 -46.75
N GLU A 398 -7.98 -18.65 -47.15
CA GLU A 398 -8.28 -17.41 -46.42
C GLU A 398 -8.79 -17.67 -44.99
N SER A 399 -9.48 -18.79 -44.76
CA SER A 399 -9.95 -19.21 -43.43
C SER A 399 -8.80 -19.61 -42.48
N TYR A 400 -7.70 -20.13 -43.02
CA TYR A 400 -6.52 -20.54 -42.24
C TYR A 400 -5.45 -19.45 -42.13
N LEU A 401 -5.54 -18.38 -42.93
CA LEU A 401 -4.70 -17.19 -42.80
C LEU A 401 -5.15 -16.31 -41.61
N THR A 402 -5.21 -16.93 -40.43
CA THR A 402 -5.39 -16.30 -39.12
C THR A 402 -4.05 -15.80 -38.59
N ASN A 403 -4.03 -15.26 -37.36
CA ASN A 403 -2.82 -14.75 -36.70
C ASN A 403 -1.73 -15.78 -36.43
N ASP A 404 -1.88 -17.05 -36.85
CA ASP A 404 -0.97 -18.15 -36.54
C ASP A 404 -0.34 -18.76 -37.80
N CYS A 405 -0.53 -18.14 -38.98
CA CYS A 405 0.04 -18.59 -40.25
C CYS A 405 1.17 -17.66 -40.72
N HIS A 406 2.38 -18.21 -40.86
CA HIS A 406 3.55 -17.49 -41.35
C HIS A 406 3.59 -17.32 -42.86
N GLY A 407 2.95 -18.22 -43.62
CA GLY A 407 3.04 -18.15 -45.06
C GLY A 407 2.50 -19.36 -45.80
N ILE A 408 2.65 -19.28 -47.12
CA ILE A 408 2.25 -20.30 -48.07
C ILE A 408 3.50 -20.76 -48.82
N SER A 409 3.64 -22.06 -48.98
CA SER A 409 4.63 -22.69 -49.85
C SER A 409 3.92 -23.62 -50.83
N GLN A 410 4.59 -24.01 -51.91
CA GLN A 410 4.12 -25.07 -52.80
C GLN A 410 5.22 -26.10 -53.00
N ASN A 411 4.89 -27.38 -52.82
CA ASN A 411 5.81 -28.45 -53.14
C ASN A 411 6.02 -28.47 -54.68
N PRO A 412 7.28 -28.37 -55.17
CA PRO A 412 7.56 -28.26 -56.60
C PRO A 412 7.24 -29.55 -57.37
N ASP A 413 7.28 -30.71 -56.70
CA ASP A 413 7.06 -32.03 -57.31
C ASP A 413 5.58 -32.39 -57.35
N THR A 414 4.87 -32.25 -56.23
CA THR A 414 3.45 -32.65 -56.10
C THR A 414 2.48 -31.54 -56.51
N LYS A 415 2.97 -30.29 -56.62
CA LYS A 415 2.18 -29.06 -56.82
C LYS A 415 1.18 -28.76 -55.70
N VAL A 416 1.22 -29.49 -54.59
CA VAL A 416 0.36 -29.28 -53.42
C VAL A 416 0.80 -28.01 -52.68
N TYR A 417 -0.17 -27.16 -52.37
CA TYR A 417 0.03 -25.99 -51.50
C TYR A 417 0.10 -26.42 -50.02
N ILE A 418 0.99 -25.78 -49.29
CA ILE A 418 1.29 -26.06 -47.89
C ILE A 418 1.20 -24.75 -47.11
N LEU A 419 0.41 -24.76 -46.05
CA LEU A 419 0.35 -23.67 -45.09
C LEU A 419 1.41 -23.89 -44.01
N ILE A 420 2.13 -22.82 -43.67
CA ILE A 420 3.20 -22.81 -42.68
C ILE A 420 2.68 -22.16 -41.40
N LEU A 421 2.49 -22.96 -40.34
CA LEU A 421 1.84 -22.55 -39.09
C LEU A 421 2.87 -22.38 -37.95
N GLU A 422 2.58 -21.44 -37.05
CA GLU A 422 3.39 -21.14 -35.86
C GLU A 422 3.39 -22.32 -34.86
N ASP A 423 4.48 -22.46 -34.09
CA ASP A 423 4.69 -23.55 -33.13
C ASP A 423 3.58 -23.67 -32.05
N ASN A 424 2.87 -22.56 -31.77
CA ASN A 424 1.81 -22.48 -30.76
C ASN A 424 0.42 -22.88 -31.27
N TYR A 425 0.27 -23.34 -32.52
CA TYR A 425 -1.04 -23.63 -33.12
C TYR A 425 -1.88 -24.60 -32.26
N PHE A 426 -1.25 -25.65 -31.70
CA PHE A 426 -1.92 -26.62 -30.82
C PHE A 426 -2.23 -26.09 -29.41
N GLU A 427 -1.78 -24.88 -29.04
CA GLU A 427 -2.24 -24.20 -27.84
C GLU A 427 -3.68 -23.69 -28.00
N LYS A 428 -4.15 -23.47 -29.23
CA LYS A 428 -5.48 -22.91 -29.52
C LYS A 428 -6.45 -23.93 -30.10
N TYR A 429 -5.96 -24.90 -30.85
CA TYR A 429 -6.78 -25.86 -31.60
C TYR A 429 -6.56 -27.30 -31.12
N CYS A 430 -7.64 -28.08 -31.10
CA CYS A 430 -7.60 -29.48 -30.66
C CYS A 430 -6.86 -30.37 -31.65
N GLU A 431 -5.84 -31.09 -31.17
CA GLU A 431 -5.04 -32.05 -31.94
C GLU A 431 -5.88 -33.15 -32.64
N LYS A 432 -7.03 -33.53 -32.09
CA LYS A 432 -7.86 -34.64 -32.62
C LYS A 432 -8.87 -34.23 -33.68
N CYS A 433 -9.41 -33.01 -33.61
CA CYS A 433 -10.52 -32.60 -34.47
C CYS A 433 -10.32 -31.24 -35.15
N GLY A 434 -9.25 -30.50 -34.84
CA GLY A 434 -8.95 -29.20 -35.44
C GLY A 434 -9.84 -28.05 -34.97
N ASN A 435 -10.84 -28.30 -34.13
CA ASN A 435 -11.72 -27.26 -33.58
C ASN A 435 -10.98 -26.42 -32.52
N GLU A 436 -11.30 -25.13 -32.45
CA GLU A 436 -10.80 -24.24 -31.41
C GLU A 436 -11.30 -24.67 -30.03
N TYR A 437 -10.46 -24.53 -29.00
CA TYR A 437 -10.88 -24.71 -27.62
C TYR A 437 -11.76 -23.55 -27.15
N ASP A 438 -12.98 -23.87 -26.68
CA ASP A 438 -13.98 -22.89 -26.23
C ASP A 438 -13.50 -21.98 -25.07
N LYS A 439 -12.56 -22.44 -24.22
CA LYS A 439 -12.10 -21.72 -23.01
C LYS A 439 -10.59 -21.83 -22.81
N LEU A 440 -10.00 -20.80 -22.19
CA LEU A 440 -8.57 -20.77 -21.82
C LEU A 440 -8.15 -21.93 -20.91
N GLU A 441 -8.98 -22.31 -19.93
CA GLU A 441 -8.69 -23.46 -19.05
C GLU A 441 -8.59 -24.77 -19.85
N ASP A 442 -9.48 -24.96 -20.83
CA ASP A 442 -9.56 -26.16 -21.66
C ASP A 442 -8.34 -26.29 -22.60
N LYS A 443 -7.71 -25.15 -22.96
CA LYS A 443 -6.45 -25.08 -23.73
C LYS A 443 -5.28 -25.70 -22.97
N TYR A 444 -5.11 -25.34 -21.70
CA TYR A 444 -3.99 -25.85 -20.88
C TYR A 444 -4.05 -27.38 -20.69
N ILE A 445 -5.24 -27.94 -20.49
CA ILE A 445 -5.44 -29.37 -20.22
C ILE A 445 -5.81 -30.19 -21.48
N LYS A 446 -5.80 -29.55 -22.66
CA LYS A 446 -6.14 -30.13 -23.96
C LYS A 446 -7.53 -30.80 -24.04
N TRP A 447 -8.54 -30.27 -23.34
CA TRP A 447 -9.90 -30.84 -23.29
C TRP A 447 -10.82 -30.26 -24.37
N CYS A 448 -11.31 -31.07 -25.31
CA CYS A 448 -12.23 -30.62 -26.36
C CYS A 448 -13.68 -31.06 -26.07
N LYS A 449 -14.58 -30.10 -25.87
CA LYS A 449 -16.01 -30.32 -25.61
C LYS A 449 -16.66 -31.22 -26.68
N GLN A 450 -16.43 -30.93 -27.96
CA GLN A 450 -17.03 -31.69 -29.05
C GLN A 450 -16.53 -33.14 -29.10
N CYS A 451 -15.22 -33.36 -28.90
CA CYS A 451 -14.66 -34.70 -28.80
C CYS A 451 -15.26 -35.48 -27.62
N GLN A 452 -15.51 -34.82 -26.48
CA GLN A 452 -16.15 -35.47 -25.34
C GLN A 452 -17.62 -35.80 -25.59
N ILE A 453 -18.40 -34.89 -26.18
CA ILE A 453 -19.80 -35.17 -26.53
C ILE A 453 -19.89 -36.37 -27.47
N ASN A 454 -19.01 -36.44 -28.47
CA ASN A 454 -18.95 -37.58 -29.38
C ASN A 454 -18.56 -38.88 -28.64
N ASN A 455 -17.61 -38.82 -27.70
CA ASN A 455 -17.25 -39.97 -26.88
C ASN A 455 -18.42 -40.45 -26.00
N LEU A 456 -19.17 -39.53 -25.37
CA LEU A 456 -20.35 -39.85 -24.55
C LEU A 456 -21.45 -40.51 -25.39
N LYS A 457 -21.78 -39.93 -26.56
CA LYS A 457 -22.77 -40.50 -27.48
C LYS A 457 -22.44 -41.93 -27.90
N ASN A 458 -21.16 -42.22 -28.14
CA ASN A 458 -20.70 -43.57 -28.49
C ASN A 458 -20.81 -44.57 -27.33
N ASN A 459 -21.00 -44.10 -26.09
CA ASN A 459 -21.02 -44.92 -24.87
C ASN A 459 -22.37 -44.95 -24.15
N PHE A 460 -23.44 -44.36 -24.71
CA PHE A 460 -24.78 -44.33 -24.09
C PHE A 460 -25.31 -45.71 -23.70
N THR A 461 -25.00 -46.74 -24.47
CA THR A 461 -25.40 -48.13 -24.18
C THR A 461 -24.76 -48.72 -22.91
N ASN A 462 -23.76 -48.07 -22.32
CA ASN A 462 -23.00 -48.59 -21.19
C ASN A 462 -23.59 -48.20 -19.81
N TRP A 463 -24.60 -47.33 -19.76
CA TRP A 463 -25.14 -46.75 -18.51
C TRP A 463 -26.66 -46.82 -18.42
N THR A 464 -27.26 -47.93 -18.85
CA THR A 464 -28.70 -48.13 -18.85
C THR A 464 -29.22 -48.64 -17.50
N SER A 465 -30.37 -48.11 -17.09
CA SER A 465 -31.12 -48.51 -15.90
C SER A 465 -32.11 -49.64 -16.19
N GLY A 466 -32.47 -49.83 -17.46
CA GLY A 466 -33.56 -50.71 -17.89
C GLY A 466 -34.93 -50.02 -17.94
N ASP A 467 -35.00 -48.74 -17.53
CA ASP A 467 -36.16 -47.87 -17.69
C ASP A 467 -35.85 -46.75 -18.70
N GLU A 468 -36.65 -46.67 -19.76
CA GLU A 468 -36.45 -45.71 -20.87
C GLU A 468 -36.51 -44.25 -20.40
N THR A 469 -37.35 -43.93 -19.41
CA THR A 469 -37.52 -42.57 -18.89
C THR A 469 -36.29 -42.11 -18.11
N ILE A 470 -35.72 -43.00 -17.29
CA ILE A 470 -34.49 -42.71 -16.54
C ILE A 470 -33.29 -42.60 -17.49
N ASP A 471 -33.21 -43.48 -18.49
CA ASP A 471 -32.11 -43.50 -19.45
C ASP A 471 -32.10 -42.21 -20.30
N ASP A 472 -33.27 -41.76 -20.77
CA ASP A 472 -33.42 -40.48 -21.47
C ASP A 472 -33.04 -39.28 -20.59
N PHE A 473 -33.42 -39.30 -19.31
CA PHE A 473 -33.03 -38.26 -18.36
C PHE A 473 -31.50 -38.23 -18.16
N ILE A 474 -30.86 -39.39 -18.03
CA ILE A 474 -29.39 -39.50 -17.91
C ILE A 474 -28.71 -38.94 -19.16
N HIS A 475 -29.13 -39.35 -20.36
CA HIS A 475 -28.56 -38.84 -21.62
C HIS A 475 -28.69 -37.31 -21.72
N LYS A 476 -29.86 -36.77 -21.36
CA LYS A 476 -30.09 -35.33 -21.32
C LYS A 476 -29.12 -34.62 -20.38
N MET A 477 -28.83 -35.20 -19.21
CA MET A 477 -27.86 -34.61 -18.27
C MET A 477 -26.42 -34.72 -18.75
N GLN A 478 -26.01 -35.85 -19.34
CA GLN A 478 -24.66 -36.05 -19.87
C GLN A 478 -24.32 -35.06 -20.99
N LEU A 479 -25.30 -34.69 -21.82
CA LEU A 479 -25.11 -33.72 -22.89
C LEU A 479 -25.02 -32.26 -22.41
N LYS A 480 -25.32 -31.97 -21.13
CA LYS A 480 -25.16 -30.62 -20.54
C LYS A 480 -23.70 -30.29 -20.15
N ILE A 481 -22.73 -31.18 -20.43
CA ILE A 481 -21.32 -30.98 -20.09
C ILE A 481 -20.73 -29.71 -20.75
N ASN A 482 -20.02 -28.91 -19.96
CA ASN A 482 -19.45 -27.63 -20.39
C ASN A 482 -18.00 -27.43 -19.98
N LYS A 483 -17.48 -28.19 -19.02
CA LYS A 483 -16.09 -28.15 -18.54
C LYS A 483 -15.55 -29.56 -18.33
N HIS A 484 -14.23 -29.69 -18.34
CA HIS A 484 -13.52 -30.96 -18.10
C HIS A 484 -13.81 -31.62 -16.75
N ASN A 485 -14.16 -30.83 -15.73
CA ASN A 485 -14.43 -31.31 -14.38
C ASN A 485 -15.93 -31.43 -14.05
N ASP A 486 -16.80 -31.21 -15.03
CA ASP A 486 -18.24 -31.45 -14.85
C ASP A 486 -18.48 -32.95 -14.61
N ILE A 487 -19.36 -33.25 -13.66
CA ILE A 487 -19.66 -34.63 -13.26
C ILE A 487 -20.43 -35.34 -14.39
N ASN A 488 -19.94 -36.50 -14.80
CA ASN A 488 -20.67 -37.39 -15.69
C ASN A 488 -21.76 -38.15 -14.91
N PHE A 489 -22.98 -37.62 -14.97
CA PHE A 489 -24.16 -38.22 -14.36
C PHE A 489 -24.54 -39.53 -15.07
N LYS A 490 -24.67 -40.63 -14.32
CA LYS A 490 -24.96 -41.97 -14.89
C LYS A 490 -25.83 -42.84 -14.00
N TRP A 491 -26.37 -43.93 -14.56
CA TRP A 491 -26.92 -45.02 -13.76
C TRP A 491 -25.79 -45.80 -13.09
N ILE A 492 -25.98 -46.14 -11.82
CA ILE A 492 -24.99 -46.89 -11.04
C ILE A 492 -25.67 -48.14 -10.47
N PRO A 493 -25.28 -49.35 -10.91
CA PRO A 493 -25.80 -50.58 -10.33
C PRO A 493 -25.54 -50.67 -8.83
N TYR A 494 -26.58 -50.95 -8.05
CA TYR A 494 -26.52 -50.97 -6.58
C TYR A 494 -25.46 -51.95 -6.02
N MET A 495 -25.23 -53.07 -6.72
CA MET A 495 -24.21 -54.07 -6.37
C MET A 495 -22.76 -53.54 -6.35
N PHE A 496 -22.51 -52.34 -6.87
CA PHE A 496 -21.20 -51.69 -6.82
C PHE A 496 -20.95 -50.90 -5.53
N PHE A 497 -21.91 -50.84 -4.61
CA PHE A 497 -21.75 -50.17 -3.32
C PHE A 497 -21.50 -51.17 -2.17
N ASP A 498 -20.39 -50.99 -1.47
CA ASP A 498 -20.18 -51.61 -0.16
C ASP A 498 -20.52 -50.57 0.93
N ILE A 499 -21.64 -50.75 1.62
CA ILE A 499 -22.11 -49.81 2.65
C ILE A 499 -21.14 -49.83 3.84
N ILE A 500 -20.62 -48.66 4.21
CA ILE A 500 -19.65 -48.47 5.30
C ILE A 500 -20.38 -48.05 6.59
N GLU A 501 -21.28 -47.09 6.49
CA GLU A 501 -21.95 -46.47 7.65
C GLU A 501 -23.36 -46.00 7.27
N ASN A 502 -24.35 -46.25 8.12
CA ASN A 502 -25.69 -45.66 7.98
C ASN A 502 -25.76 -44.36 8.81
N ILE A 503 -26.24 -43.29 8.19
CA ILE A 503 -26.41 -41.98 8.83
C ILE A 503 -27.89 -41.80 9.23
N GLU A 504 -28.10 -41.23 10.42
CA GLU A 504 -29.43 -40.85 10.90
C GLU A 504 -30.11 -39.85 9.94
N GLY A 505 -31.31 -40.16 9.45
CA GLY A 505 -32.06 -39.33 8.49
C GLY A 505 -32.17 -39.86 7.06
N GLY A 506 -31.99 -41.18 6.83
CA GLY A 506 -32.22 -41.79 5.52
C GLY A 506 -31.07 -41.61 4.53
N SER A 507 -29.83 -41.62 5.03
CA SER A 507 -28.60 -41.55 4.21
C SER A 507 -27.59 -42.60 4.66
N ALA A 508 -26.62 -42.93 3.80
CA ALA A 508 -25.52 -43.83 4.10
C ALA A 508 -24.22 -43.38 3.43
N ILE A 509 -23.10 -43.87 3.90
CA ILE A 509 -21.79 -43.73 3.26
C ILE A 509 -21.40 -45.09 2.72
N ALA A 510 -20.97 -45.14 1.46
CA ALA A 510 -20.58 -46.37 0.78
C ALA A 510 -19.26 -46.23 0.04
N MET A 511 -18.60 -47.37 -0.21
CA MET A 511 -17.49 -47.47 -1.15
C MET A 511 -18.05 -47.85 -2.53
N TRP A 512 -17.79 -47.02 -3.54
CA TRP A 512 -18.16 -47.29 -4.92
C TRP A 512 -17.00 -47.93 -5.69
N LYS A 513 -17.14 -49.23 -6.01
CA LYS A 513 -16.06 -50.06 -6.60
C LYS A 513 -15.49 -49.49 -7.91
N ASN A 514 -16.36 -49.11 -8.84
CA ASN A 514 -15.95 -48.66 -10.17
C ASN A 514 -15.74 -47.14 -10.26
N GLY A 515 -16.28 -46.38 -9.32
CA GLY A 515 -16.09 -44.93 -9.24
C GLY A 515 -16.72 -44.11 -10.38
N PRO A 516 -16.60 -42.76 -10.28
CA PRO A 516 -17.02 -41.85 -11.33
C PRO A 516 -16.05 -41.88 -12.51
N LEU A 517 -16.56 -41.51 -13.68
CA LEU A 517 -15.73 -41.27 -14.86
C LEU A 517 -15.23 -39.82 -14.81
N ILE A 518 -13.91 -39.63 -14.75
CA ILE A 518 -13.25 -38.33 -14.68
C ILE A 518 -12.30 -38.13 -15.86
N TYR A 519 -12.13 -36.89 -16.30
CA TYR A 519 -11.13 -36.57 -17.32
C TYR A 519 -9.77 -36.32 -16.66
N LYS A 520 -8.72 -36.98 -17.17
CA LYS A 520 -7.33 -36.79 -16.76
C LYS A 520 -6.49 -36.34 -17.95
N GLU A 521 -5.66 -35.33 -17.73
CA GLU A 521 -4.75 -34.76 -18.72
C GLU A 521 -3.82 -35.86 -19.29
N GLY A 522 -3.67 -35.90 -20.62
CA GLY A 522 -2.85 -36.88 -21.34
C GLY A 522 -3.44 -38.30 -21.44
N GLU A 523 -4.32 -38.71 -20.53
CA GLU A 523 -4.90 -40.07 -20.46
C GLU A 523 -6.36 -40.15 -20.93
N GLY A 524 -7.09 -39.03 -20.96
CA GLY A 524 -8.50 -38.99 -21.34
C GLY A 524 -9.45 -39.37 -20.20
N MET A 525 -10.57 -40.03 -20.52
CA MET A 525 -11.58 -40.41 -19.52
C MET A 525 -11.16 -41.68 -18.79
N ILE A 526 -11.06 -41.62 -17.47
CA ILE A 526 -10.68 -42.74 -16.61
C ILE A 526 -11.69 -42.93 -15.47
N ASN A 527 -11.84 -44.16 -14.98
CA ASN A 527 -12.67 -44.45 -13.82
C ASN A 527 -11.85 -44.31 -12.53
N GLU A 528 -12.32 -43.48 -11.60
CA GLU A 528 -11.70 -43.34 -10.28
C GLU A 528 -12.19 -44.44 -9.33
N SER A 529 -11.68 -45.66 -9.49
CA SER A 529 -12.11 -46.84 -8.72
C SER A 529 -12.03 -46.61 -7.20
N HIS A 530 -12.91 -47.28 -6.45
CA HIS A 530 -12.94 -47.24 -4.98
C HIS A 530 -13.14 -45.83 -4.40
N LYS A 531 -14.08 -45.07 -4.97
CA LYS A 531 -14.46 -43.75 -4.46
C LYS A 531 -15.45 -43.86 -3.31
N LYS A 532 -15.20 -43.12 -2.22
CA LYS A 532 -16.15 -43.00 -1.11
C LYS A 532 -17.28 -42.04 -1.50
N VAL A 533 -18.52 -42.49 -1.40
CA VAL A 533 -19.71 -41.74 -1.83
C VAL A 533 -20.77 -41.66 -0.74
N GLY A 534 -21.59 -40.63 -0.81
CA GLY A 534 -22.81 -40.50 -0.02
C GLY A 534 -24.01 -41.08 -0.76
N LEU A 535 -24.84 -41.85 -0.08
CA LEU A 535 -26.10 -42.40 -0.60
C LEU A 535 -27.26 -41.74 0.14
N ARG A 536 -28.26 -41.24 -0.58
CA ARG A 536 -29.49 -40.72 0.00
C ARG A 536 -30.69 -41.49 -0.53
N TYR A 537 -31.48 -42.05 0.36
CA TYR A 537 -32.66 -42.84 0.02
C TYR A 537 -33.87 -41.93 -0.16
N LEU A 538 -34.55 -42.01 -1.31
CA LEU A 538 -35.74 -41.22 -1.63
C LEU A 538 -37.00 -42.00 -1.21
N HIS A 539 -37.25 -42.08 0.09
CA HIS A 539 -38.27 -42.97 0.69
C HIS A 539 -39.73 -42.65 0.31
N ASN A 540 -40.02 -41.47 -0.25
CA ASN A 540 -41.38 -41.03 -0.57
C ASN A 540 -41.79 -41.26 -2.04
N LEU A 541 -40.92 -41.84 -2.87
CA LEU A 541 -41.12 -41.94 -4.31
C LEU A 541 -40.78 -43.37 -4.78
N GLN A 542 -41.79 -44.24 -4.82
CA GLN A 542 -41.66 -45.60 -5.35
C GLN A 542 -41.90 -45.67 -6.85
N ASP A 543 -42.66 -44.72 -7.41
CA ASP A 543 -42.99 -44.63 -8.84
C ASP A 543 -42.19 -43.51 -9.53
N ILE A 544 -41.79 -43.75 -10.78
CA ILE A 544 -41.13 -42.72 -11.61
C ILE A 544 -42.21 -41.74 -12.08
N THR A 545 -42.27 -40.57 -11.45
CA THR A 545 -43.17 -39.46 -11.82
C THR A 545 -42.36 -38.24 -12.27
N ASN A 546 -43.01 -37.26 -12.90
CA ASN A 546 -42.37 -35.97 -13.18
C ASN A 546 -41.89 -35.27 -11.88
N GLU A 547 -42.61 -35.45 -10.77
CA GLU A 547 -42.21 -34.94 -9.45
C GLU A 547 -40.89 -35.56 -8.96
N PHE A 548 -40.68 -36.85 -9.21
CA PHE A 548 -39.38 -37.50 -8.94
C PHE A 548 -38.25 -36.89 -9.75
N LEU A 549 -38.44 -36.70 -11.07
CA LEU A 549 -37.41 -36.12 -11.93
C LEU A 549 -37.12 -34.66 -11.58
N ASP A 550 -38.14 -33.88 -11.21
CA ASP A 550 -38.00 -32.50 -10.74
C ASP A 550 -37.23 -32.44 -9.41
N GLU A 551 -37.51 -33.35 -8.48
CA GLU A 551 -36.75 -33.47 -7.22
C GLU A 551 -35.28 -33.79 -7.52
N VAL A 552 -35.01 -34.78 -8.39
CA VAL A 552 -33.65 -35.13 -8.80
C VAL A 552 -32.93 -33.95 -9.46
N GLU A 553 -33.59 -33.24 -10.39
CA GLU A 553 -33.01 -32.07 -11.07
C GLU A 553 -32.70 -30.93 -10.08
N SER A 554 -33.50 -30.76 -9.02
CA SER A 554 -33.22 -29.80 -7.95
C SER A 554 -31.88 -30.07 -7.24
N PHE A 555 -31.50 -31.34 -7.06
CA PHE A 555 -30.22 -31.72 -6.47
C PHE A 555 -29.04 -31.52 -7.43
N LEU A 556 -29.26 -31.65 -8.75
CA LEU A 556 -28.24 -31.43 -9.76
C LEU A 556 -27.70 -29.99 -9.77
N THR A 557 -28.53 -29.01 -9.39
CA THR A 557 -28.09 -27.61 -9.23
C THR A 557 -26.98 -27.43 -8.18
N LYS A 558 -26.82 -28.38 -7.25
CA LYS A 558 -25.81 -28.35 -6.18
C LYS A 558 -24.45 -28.95 -6.59
N LYS A 559 -24.31 -29.44 -7.83
CA LYS A 559 -23.06 -29.88 -8.49
C LYS A 559 -22.23 -30.98 -7.79
N GLN A 560 -22.85 -31.87 -7.03
CA GLN A 560 -22.12 -32.95 -6.31
C GLN A 560 -22.81 -34.33 -6.42
N VAL A 561 -23.60 -34.55 -7.49
CA VAL A 561 -24.36 -35.79 -7.69
C VAL A 561 -23.73 -36.58 -8.84
N PHE A 562 -23.30 -37.81 -8.57
CA PHE A 562 -22.70 -38.72 -9.57
C PHE A 562 -23.74 -39.49 -10.37
N GLY A 563 -24.93 -39.72 -9.83
CA GLY A 563 -25.89 -40.57 -10.50
C GLY A 563 -27.07 -41.01 -9.64
N ILE A 564 -27.85 -41.90 -10.24
CA ILE A 564 -28.99 -42.58 -9.63
C ILE A 564 -28.67 -44.07 -9.54
N SER A 565 -29.12 -44.69 -8.45
CA SER A 565 -29.17 -46.13 -8.27
C SER A 565 -30.56 -46.50 -7.76
N GLN A 566 -30.93 -47.77 -7.83
CA GLN A 566 -32.11 -48.29 -7.16
C GLN A 566 -31.72 -49.51 -6.32
N ASN A 567 -32.18 -49.56 -5.08
CA ASN A 567 -31.99 -50.74 -4.25
C ASN A 567 -32.88 -51.88 -4.80
N PRO A 568 -32.32 -53.05 -5.15
CA PRO A 568 -33.06 -54.10 -5.84
C PRO A 568 -34.14 -54.75 -4.95
N ASP A 569 -33.95 -54.74 -3.63
CA ASP A 569 -34.82 -55.38 -2.65
C ASP A 569 -35.99 -54.47 -2.25
N THR A 570 -35.70 -53.21 -1.95
CA THR A 570 -36.69 -52.22 -1.46
C THR A 570 -37.35 -51.41 -2.57
N LYS A 571 -36.79 -51.45 -3.78
CA LYS A 571 -37.16 -50.62 -4.95
C LYS A 571 -37.01 -49.10 -4.73
N VAL A 572 -36.44 -48.68 -3.60
CA VAL A 572 -36.20 -47.26 -3.30
C VAL A 572 -35.08 -46.72 -4.19
N TYR A 573 -35.34 -45.58 -4.83
CA TYR A 573 -34.32 -44.84 -5.57
C TYR A 573 -33.33 -44.15 -4.64
N ILE A 574 -32.07 -44.12 -5.07
CA ILE A 574 -30.94 -43.62 -4.31
C ILE A 574 -30.20 -42.59 -5.17
N LEU A 575 -30.00 -41.40 -4.60
CA LEU A 575 -29.08 -40.42 -5.17
C LEU A 575 -27.68 -40.64 -4.62
N VAL A 576 -26.70 -40.63 -5.52
CA VAL A 576 -25.29 -40.88 -5.22
C VAL A 576 -24.54 -39.56 -5.27
N PHE A 577 -24.03 -39.12 -4.12
CA PHE A 577 -23.33 -37.86 -3.94
C PHE A 577 -21.84 -38.07 -3.70
N ASP A 578 -21.05 -37.03 -3.97
CA ASP A 578 -19.75 -36.90 -3.35
C ASP A 578 -19.90 -36.82 -1.81
N VAL A 579 -19.03 -37.49 -1.06
CA VAL A 579 -19.02 -37.42 0.41
C VAL A 579 -18.89 -35.98 0.90
N GLU A 580 -18.23 -35.11 0.13
CA GLU A 580 -18.12 -33.69 0.44
C GLU A 580 -19.48 -32.98 0.55
N TYR A 581 -20.54 -33.52 -0.06
CA TYR A 581 -21.90 -32.99 0.08
C TYR A 581 -22.35 -32.90 1.54
N PHE A 582 -22.03 -33.94 2.34
CA PHE A 582 -22.35 -33.97 3.78
C PHE A 582 -21.44 -33.07 4.63
N HIS A 583 -20.43 -32.40 4.04
CA HIS A 583 -19.72 -31.29 4.69
C HIS A 583 -20.45 -29.96 4.53
N CYS A 584 -21.20 -29.79 3.44
CA CYS A 584 -21.86 -28.54 3.09
C CYS A 584 -23.34 -28.49 3.50
N TYR A 585 -24.01 -29.63 3.60
CA TYR A 585 -25.44 -29.71 3.86
C TYR A 585 -25.77 -30.63 5.03
N CYS A 586 -26.76 -30.24 5.82
CA CYS A 586 -27.20 -30.99 6.99
C CYS A 586 -27.93 -32.27 6.61
N GLU A 587 -27.50 -33.41 7.17
CA GLU A 587 -28.11 -34.71 6.87
C GLU A 587 -29.56 -34.81 7.33
N LYS A 588 -29.92 -34.10 8.41
CA LYS A 588 -31.25 -34.15 9.02
C LYS A 588 -32.29 -33.28 8.30
N CYS A 589 -31.90 -32.09 7.83
CA CYS A 589 -32.85 -31.10 7.32
C CYS A 589 -32.48 -30.50 5.95
N ASN A 590 -31.38 -30.94 5.34
CA ASN A 590 -30.90 -30.52 4.01
C ASN A 590 -30.57 -29.02 3.85
N ASN A 591 -30.59 -28.25 4.95
CA ASN A 591 -30.14 -26.86 4.94
C ASN A 591 -28.62 -26.80 4.88
N LYS A 592 -28.10 -25.77 4.21
CA LYS A 592 -26.66 -25.53 4.14
C LYS A 592 -26.10 -25.33 5.56
N TYR A 593 -25.01 -26.02 5.86
CA TYR A 593 -24.26 -25.80 7.08
C TYR A 593 -23.57 -24.43 7.04
N GLU A 594 -23.53 -23.78 8.20
CA GLU A 594 -22.57 -22.71 8.47
C GLU A 594 -21.46 -23.32 9.33
N ASN A 595 -20.31 -23.66 8.73
CA ASN A 595 -19.19 -24.32 9.43
C ASN A 595 -19.56 -25.66 10.13
N ARG A 596 -20.30 -26.55 9.46
CA ARG A 596 -20.84 -27.82 10.00
C ARG A 596 -21.84 -27.64 11.15
N TRP A 597 -22.36 -26.44 11.37
CA TRP A 597 -23.40 -26.13 12.35
C TRP A 597 -24.71 -25.76 11.62
N CYS A 598 -25.82 -26.36 12.04
CA CYS A 598 -27.13 -26.10 11.46
C CYS A 598 -28.01 -25.37 12.47
N LYS A 599 -28.21 -24.07 12.27
CA LYS A 599 -28.99 -23.20 13.18
C LYS A 599 -30.31 -23.83 13.61
N GLN A 600 -31.09 -24.32 12.66
CA GLN A 600 -32.42 -24.89 12.93
C GLN A 600 -32.36 -26.16 13.80
N CYS A 601 -31.49 -27.10 13.46
CA CYS A 601 -31.32 -28.33 14.24
C CYS A 601 -30.82 -28.05 15.65
N GLN A 602 -29.96 -27.04 15.81
CA GLN A 602 -29.32 -26.71 17.08
C GLN A 602 -30.28 -25.93 18.01
N ILE A 603 -31.09 -25.02 17.48
CA ILE A 603 -32.20 -24.41 18.22
C ILE A 603 -33.19 -25.48 18.70
N ASN A 604 -33.54 -26.44 17.83
CA ASN A 604 -34.44 -27.53 18.22
C ASN A 604 -33.83 -28.40 19.32
N GLN A 605 -32.52 -28.67 19.28
CA GLN A 605 -31.83 -29.40 20.33
C GLN A 605 -31.80 -28.64 21.67
N LEU A 606 -31.57 -27.33 21.66
CA LEU A 606 -31.58 -26.50 22.88
C LEU A 606 -32.95 -26.41 23.54
N LYS A 607 -34.03 -26.36 22.75
CA LYS A 607 -35.41 -26.39 23.28
C LYS A 607 -35.67 -27.62 24.14
N ASN A 608 -35.04 -28.76 23.83
CA ASN A 608 -35.15 -29.98 24.64
C ASN A 608 -34.49 -29.87 26.02
N TYR A 609 -33.62 -28.88 26.24
CA TYR A 609 -32.90 -28.66 27.51
C TYR A 609 -33.48 -27.54 28.38
N PHE A 610 -34.54 -26.84 27.95
CA PHE A 610 -35.10 -25.71 28.69
C PHE A 610 -35.53 -26.05 30.12
N THR A 611 -35.97 -27.28 30.37
CA THR A 611 -36.35 -27.78 31.69
C THR A 611 -35.17 -27.97 32.65
N ASN A 612 -33.92 -28.00 32.13
CA ASN A 612 -32.73 -28.25 32.94
C ASN A 612 -32.10 -26.96 33.52
N TRP A 613 -32.52 -25.77 33.07
CA TRP A 613 -31.94 -24.48 33.44
C TRP A 613 -32.93 -23.59 34.21
N THR A 614 -33.47 -24.10 35.32
CA THR A 614 -34.37 -23.33 36.16
C THR A 614 -33.67 -22.72 37.38
N SER A 615 -33.92 -21.43 37.58
CA SER A 615 -33.49 -20.63 38.73
C SER A 615 -34.50 -20.62 39.87
N GLY A 616 -35.71 -21.15 39.64
CA GLY A 616 -36.86 -20.96 40.51
C GLY A 616 -37.54 -19.59 40.37
N SER A 617 -37.06 -18.71 39.48
CA SER A 617 -37.69 -17.44 39.12
C SER A 617 -38.11 -17.44 37.65
N GLU A 618 -39.42 -17.37 37.39
CA GLU A 618 -39.97 -17.34 36.02
C GLU A 618 -39.37 -16.22 35.16
N LYS A 619 -39.08 -15.05 35.77
CA LYS A 619 -38.49 -13.91 35.06
C LYS A 619 -37.06 -14.18 34.59
N ILE A 620 -36.25 -14.84 35.41
CA ILE A 620 -34.86 -15.20 35.06
C ILE A 620 -34.85 -16.35 34.06
N ASP A 621 -35.72 -17.35 34.24
CA ASP A 621 -35.82 -18.49 33.34
C ASP A 621 -36.25 -18.05 31.92
N ASN A 622 -37.24 -17.15 31.83
CA ASN A 622 -37.66 -16.55 30.56
C ASN A 622 -36.53 -15.73 29.89
N LEU A 623 -35.72 -15.01 30.68
CA LEU A 623 -34.57 -14.27 30.16
C LEU A 623 -33.50 -15.22 29.56
N ILE A 624 -33.18 -16.29 30.28
CA ILE A 624 -32.20 -17.30 29.85
C ILE A 624 -32.67 -17.98 28.54
N GLN A 625 -33.92 -18.44 28.49
CA GLN A 625 -34.48 -19.08 27.27
C GLN A 625 -34.48 -18.12 26.07
N LYS A 626 -34.87 -16.86 26.28
CA LYS A 626 -34.84 -15.83 25.22
C LYS A 626 -33.43 -15.61 24.68
N MET A 627 -32.41 -15.72 25.53
CA MET A 627 -31.01 -15.59 25.09
C MET A 627 -30.51 -16.83 24.35
N GLN A 628 -30.89 -18.03 24.78
CA GLN A 628 -30.52 -19.28 24.12
C GLN A 628 -31.09 -19.39 22.69
N LEU A 629 -32.26 -18.79 22.44
CA LEU A 629 -32.86 -18.72 21.10
C LEU A 629 -32.20 -17.70 20.17
N LYS A 630 -31.35 -16.79 20.68
CA LYS A 630 -30.68 -15.74 19.89
C LYS A 630 -29.35 -16.16 19.26
N ILE A 631 -28.93 -17.43 19.43
CA ILE A 631 -27.69 -17.91 18.85
C ILE A 631 -27.75 -17.86 17.31
N ASN A 632 -26.66 -17.39 16.73
CA ASN A 632 -26.48 -17.24 15.29
C ASN A 632 -25.25 -18.00 14.77
N ASN A 633 -24.31 -18.37 15.64
CA ASN A 633 -23.08 -19.03 15.25
C ASN A 633 -22.71 -20.17 16.21
N TYR A 634 -21.90 -21.13 15.74
CA TYR A 634 -21.41 -22.26 16.53
C TYR A 634 -20.48 -21.86 17.69
N ASN A 635 -19.86 -20.68 17.62
CA ASN A 635 -19.00 -20.11 18.66
C ASN A 635 -19.74 -19.23 19.67
N ASP A 636 -21.04 -19.03 19.51
CA ASP A 636 -21.81 -18.21 20.44
C ASP A 636 -21.83 -18.86 21.82
N THR A 637 -21.68 -18.02 22.86
CA THR A 637 -21.73 -18.49 24.24
C THR A 637 -23.18 -18.81 24.61
N ILE A 638 -23.43 -20.03 25.10
CA ILE A 638 -24.75 -20.41 25.62
C ILE A 638 -24.89 -19.83 27.02
N PHE A 639 -25.82 -18.88 27.17
CA PHE A 639 -26.12 -18.27 28.46
C PHE A 639 -27.00 -19.22 29.29
N GLU A 640 -26.59 -19.54 30.52
CA GLU A 640 -27.29 -20.53 31.35
C GLU A 640 -27.45 -20.14 32.82
N TRP A 641 -28.32 -20.88 33.54
CA TRP A 641 -28.37 -20.84 34.99
C TRP A 641 -27.28 -21.73 35.57
N ILE A 642 -26.48 -21.19 36.48
CA ILE A 642 -25.33 -21.86 37.09
C ILE A 642 -25.62 -22.03 38.59
N PRO A 643 -25.82 -23.27 39.09
CA PRO A 643 -25.96 -23.50 40.51
C PRO A 643 -24.69 -23.06 41.26
N TYR A 644 -24.84 -22.26 42.32
CA TYR A 644 -23.69 -21.68 43.03
C TYR A 644 -22.71 -22.73 43.57
N ASN A 645 -23.21 -23.90 43.99
CA ASN A 645 -22.39 -25.02 44.45
C ASN A 645 -21.48 -25.65 43.36
N LYS A 646 -21.60 -25.22 42.10
CA LYS A 646 -20.71 -25.58 41.00
C LYS A 646 -19.54 -24.61 40.82
N LEU A 647 -19.53 -23.49 41.54
CA LEU A 647 -18.44 -22.51 41.58
C LEU A 647 -17.56 -22.81 42.81
N ILE A 648 -16.34 -23.30 42.57
CA ILE A 648 -15.36 -23.67 43.60
C ILE A 648 -14.16 -22.71 43.57
N ASP A 649 -13.28 -22.77 44.56
CA ASP A 649 -12.06 -21.95 44.66
C ASP A 649 -12.30 -20.44 44.51
N VAL A 650 -13.37 -19.94 45.14
CA VAL A 650 -13.75 -18.53 45.09
C VAL A 650 -12.72 -17.68 45.84
N SER A 651 -12.08 -16.75 45.14
CA SER A 651 -11.05 -15.83 45.67
C SER A 651 -11.44 -14.38 45.38
N GLU A 652 -11.55 -13.54 46.42
CA GLU A 652 -11.91 -12.13 46.26
C GLU A 652 -10.77 -11.30 45.64
N ILE A 653 -11.11 -10.41 44.70
CA ILE A 653 -10.18 -9.46 44.07
C ILE A 653 -10.36 -8.08 44.69
N GLU A 654 -11.60 -7.59 44.72
CA GLU A 654 -11.99 -6.30 45.26
C GLU A 654 -13.08 -6.55 46.31
N LYS A 655 -12.89 -6.04 47.53
CA LYS A 655 -13.75 -6.31 48.69
C LYS A 655 -15.22 -6.13 48.34
N GLY A 656 -15.92 -7.25 48.23
CA GLY A 656 -17.35 -7.28 47.97
C GLY A 656 -17.79 -6.71 46.62
N ILE A 657 -16.99 -6.81 45.54
CA ILE A 657 -17.45 -6.46 44.18
C ILE A 657 -17.11 -7.56 43.16
N PHE A 658 -15.85 -8.02 43.15
CA PHE A 658 -15.36 -9.03 42.20
C PHE A 658 -14.65 -10.18 42.90
N ALA A 659 -14.87 -11.40 42.40
CA ALA A 659 -14.13 -12.59 42.79
C ALA A 659 -13.80 -13.46 41.57
N THR A 660 -12.74 -14.26 41.62
CA THR A 660 -12.50 -15.33 40.64
C THR A 660 -12.97 -16.67 41.20
N ALA A 661 -13.50 -17.55 40.36
CA ALA A 661 -13.88 -18.90 40.74
C ALA A 661 -13.56 -19.92 39.63
N ILE A 662 -13.58 -21.21 39.96
CA ILE A 662 -13.56 -22.31 38.99
C ILE A 662 -14.98 -22.86 38.87
N TRP A 663 -15.53 -22.82 37.65
CA TRP A 663 -16.79 -23.46 37.34
C TRP A 663 -16.56 -24.93 36.96
N LYS A 664 -16.95 -25.85 37.85
CA LYS A 664 -16.68 -27.29 37.75
C LYS A 664 -17.25 -27.91 36.47
N ASP A 665 -18.53 -27.68 36.19
CA ASP A 665 -19.17 -28.25 35.00
C ASP A 665 -18.69 -27.53 33.74
N GLY A 666 -18.51 -26.20 33.82
CA GLY A 666 -18.05 -25.35 32.73
C GLY A 666 -19.12 -25.03 31.68
N PRO A 667 -18.84 -24.05 30.79
CA PRO A 667 -19.79 -23.61 29.77
C PRO A 667 -20.02 -24.68 28.70
N LEU A 668 -21.22 -24.68 28.12
CA LEU A 668 -21.53 -25.44 26.92
C LEU A 668 -20.89 -24.78 25.69
N TYR A 669 -20.22 -25.59 24.88
CA TYR A 669 -19.68 -25.21 23.57
C TYR A 669 -20.03 -26.27 22.52
N TYR A 670 -20.18 -25.84 21.26
CA TYR A 670 -20.47 -26.77 20.17
C TYR A 670 -19.18 -27.43 19.65
N SER A 671 -19.10 -28.76 19.73
CA SER A 671 -17.96 -29.51 19.20
C SER A 671 -18.16 -29.78 17.71
N LYS A 672 -17.45 -29.03 16.84
CA LYS A 672 -17.52 -29.25 15.37
C LYS A 672 -17.21 -30.69 14.95
N MET A 673 -16.29 -31.35 15.65
CA MET A 673 -15.87 -32.71 15.34
C MET A 673 -16.96 -33.74 15.65
N ARG A 674 -17.67 -33.57 16.77
CA ARG A 674 -18.72 -34.50 17.22
C ARG A 674 -20.15 -34.06 16.90
N ARG A 675 -20.31 -32.83 16.39
CA ARG A 675 -21.58 -32.20 16.01
C ARG A 675 -22.61 -32.12 17.15
N GLU A 676 -22.13 -32.05 18.38
CA GLU A 676 -22.91 -32.01 19.62
C GLU A 676 -22.37 -30.95 20.58
N TYR A 677 -23.20 -30.49 21.51
CA TYR A 677 -22.76 -29.64 22.61
C TYR A 677 -21.99 -30.44 23.66
N LYS A 678 -20.87 -29.89 24.11
CA LYS A 678 -20.03 -30.43 25.19
C LYS A 678 -19.76 -29.36 26.24
N ARG A 679 -19.35 -29.78 27.43
CA ARG A 679 -18.94 -28.87 28.49
C ARG A 679 -17.42 -28.69 28.55
N ASP A 680 -16.98 -27.47 28.77
CA ASP A 680 -15.59 -27.09 29.01
C ASP A 680 -15.31 -27.03 30.52
N SER A 681 -15.21 -28.20 31.15
CA SER A 681 -15.14 -28.35 32.62
C SER A 681 -13.95 -27.65 33.26
N ASN A 682 -14.11 -27.27 34.53
CA ASN A 682 -13.11 -26.54 35.34
C ASN A 682 -12.71 -25.18 34.75
N LYS A 683 -13.66 -24.45 34.15
CA LYS A 683 -13.39 -23.14 33.56
C LYS A 683 -13.19 -22.08 34.65
N LYS A 684 -12.07 -21.35 34.61
CA LYS A 684 -11.88 -20.17 35.45
C LYS A 684 -12.78 -19.03 34.97
N VAL A 685 -13.53 -18.42 35.88
CA VAL A 685 -14.54 -17.38 35.61
C VAL A 685 -14.40 -16.21 36.58
N LEU A 686 -14.91 -15.04 36.18
CA LEU A 686 -15.03 -13.87 37.05
C LEU A 686 -16.47 -13.81 37.57
N LEU A 687 -16.63 -13.54 38.86
CA LEU A 687 -17.89 -13.34 39.54
C LEU A 687 -18.04 -11.86 39.84
N LYS A 688 -19.17 -11.28 39.41
CA LYS A 688 -19.59 -9.93 39.78
C LYS A 688 -20.83 -10.01 40.65
N TYR A 689 -20.74 -9.54 41.88
CA TYR A 689 -21.85 -9.55 42.83
C TYR A 689 -22.78 -8.36 42.56
N LEU A 690 -24.10 -8.61 42.52
CA LEU A 690 -25.12 -7.59 42.30
C LEU A 690 -25.92 -7.40 43.60
N TYR A 691 -25.55 -6.39 44.40
CA TYR A 691 -26.20 -6.11 45.69
C TYR A 691 -27.52 -5.37 45.53
N ASN A 692 -28.51 -5.76 46.33
CA ASN A 692 -29.87 -5.25 46.29
C ASN A 692 -29.99 -3.93 47.11
N SER A 693 -30.29 -2.80 46.47
CA SER A 693 -30.85 -1.61 47.14
C SER A 693 -32.35 -1.54 46.84
N GLU A 694 -33.17 -1.09 47.78
CA GLU A 694 -34.64 -1.29 47.93
C GLU A 694 -35.60 -0.89 46.76
N ASN A 695 -35.13 -0.75 45.51
CA ASN A 695 -35.92 -0.70 44.28
C ASN A 695 -35.37 -1.67 43.17
N GLY A 696 -34.75 -2.78 43.58
CA GLY A 696 -33.66 -3.45 42.87
C GLY A 696 -33.93 -4.38 41.67
N ASN A 697 -35.17 -4.73 41.30
CA ASN A 697 -35.36 -5.74 40.23
C ASN A 697 -35.07 -5.23 38.80
N TYR A 698 -35.36 -3.97 38.47
CA TYR A 698 -35.17 -3.44 37.11
C TYR A 698 -33.69 -3.10 36.81
N ILE A 699 -32.99 -2.54 37.80
CA ILE A 699 -31.58 -2.16 37.68
C ILE A 699 -30.70 -3.41 37.52
N ILE A 700 -30.97 -4.47 38.30
CA ILE A 700 -30.26 -5.76 38.21
C ILE A 700 -30.49 -6.40 36.83
N LEU A 701 -31.73 -6.37 36.31
CA LEU A 701 -32.03 -6.92 34.98
C LEU A 701 -31.33 -6.15 33.85
N ASN A 702 -31.27 -4.82 33.91
CA ASN A 702 -30.54 -4.02 32.92
C ASN A 702 -29.03 -4.29 32.98
N GLU A 703 -28.47 -4.40 34.19
CA GLU A 703 -27.05 -4.71 34.37
C GLU A 703 -26.70 -6.11 33.81
N ILE A 704 -27.58 -7.09 34.06
CA ILE A 704 -27.48 -8.41 33.45
C ILE A 704 -27.53 -8.27 31.93
N ILE A 705 -28.55 -7.62 31.36
CA ILE A 705 -28.74 -7.45 29.90
C ILE A 705 -27.52 -6.83 29.23
N ASN A 706 -26.96 -5.77 29.82
CA ASN A 706 -25.77 -5.09 29.29
C ASN A 706 -24.53 -5.97 29.30
N SER A 707 -24.49 -6.96 30.19
CA SER A 707 -23.33 -7.83 30.40
C SER A 707 -23.48 -9.22 29.77
N ILE A 708 -24.60 -9.53 29.08
CA ILE A 708 -24.90 -10.86 28.54
C ILE A 708 -23.84 -11.34 27.53
N LYS A 709 -23.36 -10.47 26.64
CA LYS A 709 -22.32 -10.82 25.65
C LYS A 709 -20.99 -11.21 26.31
N GLU A 710 -20.79 -10.79 27.55
CA GLU A 710 -19.58 -10.96 28.34
C GLU A 710 -19.74 -12.03 29.42
N GLY A 711 -20.95 -12.58 29.57
CA GLY A 711 -21.32 -13.56 30.57
C GLY A 711 -21.41 -14.98 30.03
N TYR A 712 -21.18 -15.94 30.92
CA TYR A 712 -21.57 -17.34 30.74
C TYR A 712 -22.97 -17.61 31.30
N GLY A 713 -23.41 -16.84 32.29
CA GLY A 713 -24.68 -17.11 32.94
C GLY A 713 -24.92 -16.34 34.22
N ILE A 714 -25.98 -16.73 34.91
CA ILE A 714 -26.38 -16.17 36.20
C ILE A 714 -26.30 -17.27 37.24
N SER A 715 -25.78 -16.92 38.42
CA SER A 715 -25.83 -17.72 39.63
C SER A 715 -26.53 -16.91 40.72
N GLN A 716 -26.90 -17.54 41.82
CA GLN A 716 -27.44 -16.86 43.00
C GLN A 716 -26.73 -17.35 44.26
N TYR A 717 -26.27 -16.43 45.10
CA TYR A 717 -25.67 -16.79 46.37
C TYR A 717 -26.74 -17.33 47.31
N SER A 718 -26.52 -18.53 47.86
CA SER A 718 -27.55 -19.24 48.63
C SER A 718 -27.98 -18.51 49.90
N ASN A 719 -27.06 -17.77 50.53
CA ASN A 719 -27.26 -17.18 51.85
C ASN A 719 -27.93 -15.80 51.80
N THR A 720 -27.54 -14.94 50.85
CA THR A 720 -28.09 -13.57 50.73
C THR A 720 -29.15 -13.44 49.65
N LYS A 721 -29.32 -14.48 48.80
CA LYS A 721 -30.16 -14.45 47.59
C LYS A 721 -29.72 -13.42 46.54
N ASP A 722 -28.54 -12.82 46.69
CA ASP A 722 -27.98 -11.90 45.71
C ASP A 722 -27.64 -12.63 44.40
N PHE A 723 -27.92 -11.97 43.29
CA PHE A 723 -27.55 -12.48 41.97
C PHE A 723 -26.06 -12.25 41.72
N ILE A 724 -25.43 -13.25 41.11
CA ILE A 724 -24.03 -13.21 40.70
C ILE A 724 -24.00 -13.38 39.19
N LEU A 725 -23.36 -12.44 38.51
CA LEU A 725 -23.08 -12.60 37.10
C LEU A 725 -21.77 -13.37 36.94
N VAL A 726 -21.81 -14.45 36.16
CA VAL A 726 -20.64 -15.27 35.84
C VAL A 726 -20.09 -14.79 34.50
N LEU A 727 -18.93 -14.15 34.52
CA LEU A 727 -18.30 -13.42 33.40
C LEU A 727 -17.10 -14.16 32.80
N GLN A 728 -16.86 -13.94 31.51
CA GLN A 728 -15.71 -14.47 30.79
C GLN A 728 -14.47 -13.63 31.10
N LEU A 729 -13.42 -14.25 31.66
CA LEU A 729 -12.16 -13.57 32.05
C LEU A 729 -11.44 -12.88 30.88
N LYS A 730 -11.69 -13.28 29.63
CA LYS A 730 -11.09 -12.65 28.44
C LYS A 730 -11.41 -11.17 28.28
N TYR A 731 -12.44 -10.65 28.98
CA TYR A 731 -12.82 -9.23 28.92
C TYR A 731 -12.36 -8.43 30.15
N TYR A 732 -11.79 -9.08 31.17
CA TYR A 732 -11.56 -8.46 32.49
C TYR A 732 -10.17 -8.77 33.04
N CYS A 733 -9.56 -7.77 33.68
CA CYS A 733 -8.26 -7.86 34.36
C CYS A 733 -8.30 -8.85 35.52
N GLU A 734 -7.44 -9.87 35.49
CA GLU A 734 -7.37 -10.89 36.55
C GLU A 734 -6.91 -10.29 37.90
N ASN A 735 -6.16 -9.18 37.86
CA ASN A 735 -5.58 -8.57 39.05
C ASN A 735 -6.50 -7.58 39.77
N CYS A 736 -7.48 -7.00 39.06
CA CYS A 736 -8.31 -5.93 39.64
C CYS A 736 -9.77 -5.93 39.19
N GLY A 737 -10.22 -6.91 38.38
CA GLY A 737 -11.62 -7.01 37.94
C GLY A 737 -12.06 -5.93 36.94
N LYS A 738 -11.21 -4.95 36.61
CA LYS A 738 -11.54 -3.90 35.62
C LYS A 738 -11.62 -4.47 34.22
N LYS A 739 -12.64 -4.04 33.47
CA LYS A 739 -12.79 -4.38 32.06
C LYS A 739 -11.61 -3.84 31.24
N TYR A 740 -11.12 -4.65 30.32
CA TYR A 740 -10.08 -4.23 29.39
C TYR A 740 -10.60 -3.14 28.45
N ARG A 741 -9.81 -2.09 28.25
CA ARG A 741 -10.16 -0.94 27.40
C ARG A 741 -9.82 -1.14 25.94
N ASN A 742 -8.88 -2.03 25.64
CA ASN A 742 -8.38 -2.28 24.30
C ASN A 742 -7.85 -3.72 24.19
N LYS A 743 -7.60 -4.15 22.95
CA LYS A 743 -7.07 -5.50 22.64
C LYS A 743 -5.73 -5.78 23.31
N PHE A 744 -4.92 -4.74 23.54
CA PHE A 744 -3.63 -4.87 24.21
C PHE A 744 -3.75 -5.34 25.66
N GLU A 745 -4.68 -4.78 26.44
CA GLU A 745 -4.90 -5.24 27.81
C GLU A 745 -5.47 -6.67 27.86
N ILE A 746 -6.28 -7.05 26.86
CA ILE A 746 -6.81 -8.42 26.68
C ILE A 746 -5.66 -9.41 26.49
N ASP A 747 -4.75 -9.13 25.56
CA ASP A 747 -3.64 -10.03 25.23
C ASP A 747 -2.67 -10.19 26.42
N ASN A 748 -2.46 -9.13 27.21
CA ASN A 748 -1.56 -9.16 28.37
C ASN A 748 -2.19 -9.64 29.68
N LYS A 749 -3.51 -9.95 29.67
CA LYS A 749 -4.27 -10.36 30.85
C LYS A 749 -4.15 -9.43 32.07
N SER A 750 -3.81 -8.16 31.84
CA SER A 750 -3.53 -7.16 32.88
C SER A 750 -3.81 -5.77 32.35
N CYS A 751 -4.54 -4.94 33.11
CA CYS A 751 -4.83 -3.57 32.69
C CYS A 751 -3.61 -2.65 32.87
N THR A 752 -3.59 -1.55 32.12
CA THR A 752 -2.47 -0.58 32.07
C THR A 752 -2.05 -0.08 33.46
N LEU A 753 -3.02 0.15 34.36
CA LEU A 753 -2.79 0.56 35.75
C LEU A 753 -2.05 -0.50 36.58
N CYS A 754 -2.33 -1.80 36.34
CA CYS A 754 -1.63 -2.89 37.01
C CYS A 754 -0.22 -3.11 36.42
N GLN A 755 0.04 -2.65 35.20
CA GLN A 755 1.35 -2.75 34.54
C GLN A 755 2.32 -1.63 34.96
N ILE A 756 1.83 -0.43 35.28
CA ILE A 756 2.64 0.81 35.45
C ILE A 756 3.05 1.09 36.91
N ASN A 757 2.76 0.20 37.86
CA ASN A 757 2.97 0.45 39.29
C ASN A 757 4.48 0.40 39.71
N HIS A 758 5.28 1.36 39.21
CA HIS A 758 6.69 1.56 39.51
C HIS A 758 6.86 2.49 40.72
N LYS A 759 7.93 2.30 41.51
CA LYS A 759 8.17 3.02 42.77
C LYS A 759 8.38 4.54 42.61
N ASN A 760 8.63 5.04 41.40
CA ASN A 760 8.85 6.46 41.10
C ASN A 760 7.79 7.01 40.14
N LYS A 761 6.95 7.92 40.62
CA LYS A 761 5.85 8.53 39.88
C LYS A 761 6.28 9.24 38.59
N LYS A 762 7.41 9.98 38.60
CA LYS A 762 7.89 10.68 37.39
C LYS A 762 8.25 9.71 36.25
N ILE A 763 8.76 8.53 36.60
CA ILE A 763 9.07 7.47 35.62
C ILE A 763 7.78 6.82 35.09
N SER A 764 6.82 6.55 35.98
CA SER A 764 5.49 6.06 35.55
C SER A 764 4.80 7.06 34.62
N ASP A 765 4.85 8.35 34.94
CA ASP A 765 4.29 9.42 34.11
C ASP A 765 5.00 9.50 32.74
N LEU A 766 6.33 9.33 32.69
CA LEU A 766 7.10 9.27 31.44
C LEU A 766 6.68 8.07 30.57
N ILE A 767 6.58 6.87 31.14
CA ILE A 767 6.16 5.67 30.41
C ILE A 767 4.76 5.90 29.83
N TYR A 768 3.83 6.39 30.65
CA TYR A 768 2.48 6.73 30.24
C TYR A 768 2.46 7.77 29.11
N GLU A 769 3.25 8.84 29.21
CA GLU A 769 3.36 9.88 28.18
C GLU A 769 3.95 9.35 26.86
N MET A 770 4.85 8.38 26.92
CA MET A 770 5.42 7.72 25.74
C MET A 770 4.42 6.75 25.08
N GLU A 771 3.41 6.25 25.82
CA GLU A 771 2.38 5.30 25.34
C GLU A 771 1.14 5.95 24.69
N ILE A 772 0.68 7.14 25.13
CA ILE A 772 -0.69 7.67 24.82
C ILE A 772 -0.92 8.17 23.38
N ASN A 773 0.11 8.32 22.54
CA ASN A 773 -0.02 8.92 21.20
C ASN A 773 0.40 7.97 20.07
N ILE A 774 0.17 6.68 20.23
CA ILE A 774 0.40 5.69 19.18
C ILE A 774 -0.75 5.76 18.16
N ASP A 775 -0.50 6.36 17.00
CA ASP A 775 -1.45 6.39 15.88
C ASP A 775 -1.50 5.00 15.23
N TYR A 776 -2.62 4.29 15.41
CA TYR A 776 -2.82 2.94 14.87
C TYR A 776 -3.01 2.91 13.35
N ASN A 777 -3.04 4.06 12.68
CA ASN A 777 -3.18 4.15 11.21
C ASN A 777 -1.88 3.89 10.43
N TYR A 778 -0.73 3.78 11.10
CA TYR A 778 0.56 3.47 10.45
C TYR A 778 1.06 2.08 10.84
N GLY A 779 1.22 1.20 9.83
CA GLY A 779 1.31 -0.26 9.93
C GLY A 779 2.50 -0.91 10.65
N SER A 780 3.15 -0.25 11.62
CA SER A 780 4.00 -0.94 12.60
C SER A 780 4.30 -0.04 13.80
N ASN A 781 3.65 -0.32 14.94
CA ASN A 781 3.88 0.39 16.21
C ASN A 781 4.66 -0.50 17.18
N MET A 782 5.46 0.12 18.04
CA MET A 782 6.34 -0.57 18.99
C MET A 782 6.06 -0.01 20.38
N LYS A 783 6.00 -0.89 21.39
CA LYS A 783 5.71 -0.46 22.76
C LYS A 783 6.98 0.05 23.44
N PHE A 784 6.90 1.24 24.04
CA PHE A 784 7.91 1.74 24.97
C PHE A 784 7.64 1.14 26.36
N GLU A 785 8.57 0.39 26.93
CA GLU A 785 8.34 -0.41 28.14
C GLU A 785 9.33 -0.07 29.29
N TRP A 786 8.90 -0.30 30.53
CA TRP A 786 9.84 -0.52 31.63
C TRP A 786 10.37 -1.95 31.55
N ILE A 787 11.69 -2.12 31.51
CA ILE A 787 12.33 -3.42 31.34
C ILE A 787 13.12 -3.75 32.61
N PRO A 788 12.73 -4.78 33.38
CA PRO A 788 13.49 -5.25 34.53
C PRO A 788 14.94 -5.60 34.15
N TYR A 789 15.92 -5.22 34.97
CA TYR A 789 17.34 -5.37 34.63
C TYR A 789 17.77 -6.85 34.47
N ASP A 790 17.13 -7.78 35.16
CA ASP A 790 17.37 -9.23 35.09
C ASP A 790 16.90 -9.88 33.78
N GLN A 791 16.21 -9.12 32.92
CA GLN A 791 15.85 -9.50 31.56
C GLN A 791 17.02 -9.41 30.57
N PHE A 792 18.14 -8.78 30.96
CA PHE A 792 19.31 -8.62 30.11
C PHE A 792 20.38 -9.69 30.39
N ASN A 793 20.80 -10.39 29.35
CA ASN A 793 21.90 -11.34 29.36
C ASN A 793 23.05 -10.88 28.45
N ASN A 794 24.23 -11.48 28.63
CA ASN A 794 25.42 -11.23 27.79
C ASN A 794 25.74 -9.73 27.68
N ILE A 795 25.80 -9.06 28.82
CA ILE A 795 26.05 -7.62 28.90
C ILE A 795 27.56 -7.38 28.65
N GLU A 796 27.89 -6.71 27.56
CA GLU A 796 29.27 -6.40 27.15
C GLU A 796 29.44 -4.91 26.91
N GLU A 797 30.49 -4.29 27.45
CA GLU A 797 30.78 -2.87 27.20
C GLU A 797 31.21 -2.67 25.75
N ILE A 798 30.55 -1.76 25.03
CA ILE A 798 30.83 -1.49 23.61
C ILE A 798 31.28 -0.05 23.36
N GLY A 799 31.18 0.83 24.36
CA GLY A 799 31.68 2.20 24.26
C GLY A 799 31.53 2.96 25.57
N LYS A 800 32.45 3.89 25.83
CA LYS A 800 32.45 4.74 27.02
C LYS A 800 32.69 6.19 26.62
N GLY A 801 31.73 7.06 26.93
CA GLY A 801 31.81 8.50 26.72
C GLY A 801 32.06 9.25 28.02
N GLY A 802 32.04 10.59 27.95
CA GLY A 802 32.22 11.45 29.13
C GLY A 802 31.06 11.42 30.12
N PHE A 803 29.84 11.10 29.68
CA PHE A 803 28.62 11.17 30.49
C PHE A 803 27.83 9.85 30.59
N SER A 804 28.20 8.85 29.79
CA SER A 804 27.51 7.57 29.75
C SER A 804 28.41 6.43 29.28
N THR A 805 28.13 5.22 29.75
CA THR A 805 28.68 3.98 29.20
C THR A 805 27.60 3.23 28.43
N VAL A 806 27.95 2.67 27.27
CA VAL A 806 27.05 1.90 26.41
C VAL A 806 27.46 0.43 26.44
N TYR A 807 26.51 -0.44 26.72
CA TYR A 807 26.66 -1.89 26.69
C TYR A 807 25.82 -2.50 25.57
N SER A 808 26.23 -3.64 25.01
CA SER A 808 25.33 -4.51 24.25
C SER A 808 24.76 -5.58 25.17
N ALA A 809 23.52 -5.99 24.94
CA ALA A 809 22.87 -7.07 25.70
C ALA A 809 21.83 -7.80 24.86
N ILE A 810 21.44 -8.99 25.31
CA ILE A 810 20.28 -9.74 24.82
C ILE A 810 19.12 -9.55 25.79
N TRP A 811 18.02 -8.96 25.31
CA TRP A 811 16.76 -8.86 26.04
C TRP A 811 15.94 -10.14 25.84
N LYS A 812 15.79 -10.95 26.90
CA LYS A 812 15.13 -12.29 26.88
C LYS A 812 13.70 -12.22 26.36
N ASP A 813 12.84 -11.46 27.04
CA ASP A 813 11.45 -11.28 26.64
C ASP A 813 11.37 -10.64 25.25
N GLY A 814 12.23 -9.65 24.99
CA GLY A 814 12.41 -9.02 23.69
C GLY A 814 11.27 -8.08 23.28
N LEU A 815 11.40 -7.49 22.08
CA LEU A 815 10.61 -6.33 21.66
C LEU A 815 9.16 -6.68 21.35
N LEU A 816 8.22 -5.90 21.87
CA LEU A 816 6.79 -6.01 21.52
C LEU A 816 6.44 -5.07 20.35
N GLU A 817 6.12 -5.66 19.19
CA GLU A 817 5.74 -4.94 17.97
C GLU A 817 4.32 -5.31 17.54
N TYR A 818 3.58 -4.34 17.00
CA TYR A 818 2.25 -4.53 16.42
C TYR A 818 2.36 -4.80 14.92
N ASP A 819 1.76 -5.91 14.50
CA ASP A 819 1.56 -6.31 13.12
C ASP A 819 0.08 -6.17 12.75
N SER A 820 -0.25 -5.50 11.64
CA SER A 820 -1.63 -5.27 11.22
C SER A 820 -2.41 -6.56 10.92
N SER A 821 -1.72 -7.65 10.60
CA SER A 821 -2.31 -8.96 10.28
C SER A 821 -2.37 -9.90 11.49
N GLN A 822 -1.39 -9.83 12.41
CA GLN A 822 -1.26 -10.77 13.54
C GLN A 822 -1.54 -10.14 14.92
N GLY A 823 -1.65 -8.81 15.01
CA GLY A 823 -1.74 -8.10 16.28
C GLY A 823 -0.37 -7.92 16.96
N TRP A 824 -0.37 -7.83 18.29
CA TRP A 824 0.87 -7.68 19.06
C TRP A 824 1.68 -8.98 19.09
N ASN A 825 2.94 -8.90 18.68
CA ASN A 825 3.88 -10.03 18.68
C ASN A 825 5.17 -9.63 19.41
N ARG A 826 5.66 -10.52 20.28
CA ARG A 826 6.89 -10.31 21.04
C ARG A 826 8.05 -11.06 20.39
N LYS A 827 9.07 -10.32 19.96
CA LYS A 827 10.30 -10.86 19.38
C LYS A 827 11.33 -11.14 20.48
N SER A 828 11.29 -12.34 21.02
CA SER A 828 12.22 -12.80 22.06
C SER A 828 13.70 -12.72 21.64
N ASN A 829 14.58 -12.64 22.63
CA ASN A 829 16.05 -12.58 22.45
C ASN A 829 16.51 -11.44 21.53
N THR A 830 15.86 -10.28 21.62
CA THR A 830 16.24 -9.10 20.83
C THR A 830 17.57 -8.53 21.34
N LYS A 831 18.54 -8.33 20.45
CA LYS A 831 19.80 -7.64 20.78
C LYS A 831 19.56 -6.13 20.89
N VAL A 832 20.00 -5.54 22.00
CA VAL A 832 19.77 -4.14 22.35
C VAL A 832 21.07 -3.44 22.76
N ALA A 833 21.08 -2.12 22.68
CA ALA A 833 22.11 -1.28 23.27
C ALA A 833 21.58 -0.63 24.56
N LEU A 834 22.34 -0.73 25.65
CA LEU A 834 22.02 -0.19 26.96
C LEU A 834 22.90 1.04 27.21
N LYS A 835 22.33 2.25 27.07
CA LYS A 835 23.04 3.50 27.40
C LYS A 835 22.79 3.83 28.87
N CYS A 836 23.81 3.61 29.71
CA CYS A 836 23.79 3.90 31.15
C CYS A 836 24.28 5.33 31.39
N ILE A 837 23.41 6.19 31.91
CA ILE A 837 23.74 7.60 32.19
C ILE A 837 24.20 7.72 33.63
N HIS A 838 25.47 8.13 33.82
CA HIS A 838 26.08 8.23 35.14
C HIS A 838 25.39 9.28 36.00
N ASN A 839 25.22 8.99 37.30
CA ASN A 839 24.64 9.90 38.28
C ASN A 839 23.21 10.38 37.92
N SER A 840 22.47 9.58 37.15
CA SER A 840 21.15 9.95 36.64
C SER A 840 20.09 10.07 37.75
N GLN A 841 20.33 9.49 38.92
CA GLN A 841 19.49 9.66 40.11
C GLN A 841 19.44 11.12 40.59
N ASN A 842 20.58 11.80 40.59
CA ASN A 842 20.69 13.18 41.04
C ASN A 842 20.25 14.20 39.97
N HIS A 843 20.05 13.73 38.73
CA HIS A 843 19.66 14.55 37.58
C HIS A 843 18.51 13.91 36.79
N LEU A 844 17.49 13.42 37.49
CA LEU A 844 16.36 12.70 36.89
C LEU A 844 15.64 13.50 35.79
N ASP A 845 15.46 14.81 35.97
CA ASP A 845 14.79 15.64 34.97
C ASP A 845 15.61 15.76 33.67
N LYS A 846 16.95 15.74 33.76
CA LYS A 846 17.83 15.71 32.58
C LYS A 846 17.69 14.39 31.81
N PHE A 847 17.63 13.27 32.53
CA PHE A 847 17.37 11.95 31.94
C PHE A 847 16.00 11.88 31.24
N ILE A 848 14.94 12.33 31.93
CA ILE A 848 13.58 12.34 31.38
C ILE A 848 13.52 13.18 30.11
N ASN A 849 14.15 14.37 30.12
CA ASN A 849 14.18 15.24 28.96
C ASN A 849 14.91 14.59 27.78
N GLU A 850 16.04 13.91 28.00
CA GLU A 850 16.74 13.17 26.95
C GLU A 850 15.88 12.04 26.34
N VAL A 851 15.13 11.29 27.16
CA VAL A 851 14.21 10.25 26.68
C VAL A 851 13.08 10.85 25.85
N LYS A 852 12.49 11.97 26.29
CA LYS A 852 11.35 12.63 25.63
C LYS A 852 11.63 13.16 24.23
N VAL A 853 12.91 13.43 23.91
CA VAL A 853 13.30 13.89 22.57
C VAL A 853 13.15 12.78 21.52
N TYR A 854 13.26 11.51 21.93
CA TYR A 854 13.13 10.40 20.99
C TYR A 854 11.71 10.32 20.41
N PRO A 855 11.58 9.94 19.12
CA PRO A 855 10.28 9.73 18.52
C PRO A 855 9.43 8.71 19.28
N LYS A 856 8.16 9.06 19.56
CA LYS A 856 7.16 8.14 20.16
C LYS A 856 6.69 7.04 19.21
N GLN A 857 6.99 7.15 17.92
CA GLN A 857 6.57 6.23 16.86
C GLN A 857 7.79 5.75 16.08
N LYS A 858 7.61 4.68 15.29
CA LYS A 858 8.67 4.08 14.47
C LYS A 858 9.03 4.99 13.29
N ILE A 859 9.88 5.98 13.55
CA ILE A 859 10.41 6.89 12.55
C ILE A 859 11.70 6.30 11.96
N LYS A 860 11.82 6.29 10.63
CA LYS A 860 13.06 5.87 9.96
C LYS A 860 14.20 6.88 10.26
N ASN A 861 15.46 6.46 10.17
CA ASN A 861 16.63 7.35 10.22
C ASN A 861 16.89 8.12 11.54
N ILE A 862 16.14 7.85 12.61
CA ILE A 862 16.47 8.22 13.99
C ILE A 862 16.52 6.91 14.79
N LEU A 863 17.52 6.76 15.67
CA LEU A 863 17.70 5.54 16.45
C LEU A 863 16.48 5.29 17.34
N LYS A 864 15.98 4.06 17.35
CA LYS A 864 14.78 3.72 18.12
C LYS A 864 15.11 3.52 19.59
N ILE A 865 14.18 3.97 20.44
CA ILE A 865 14.19 3.71 21.89
C ILE A 865 13.10 2.71 22.23
N TYR A 866 13.47 1.59 22.84
CA TYR A 866 12.56 0.50 23.20
C TYR A 866 11.99 0.64 24.60
N GLY A 867 12.69 1.35 25.48
CA GLY A 867 12.27 1.47 26.86
C GLY A 867 13.35 2.01 27.76
N ILE A 868 13.10 1.86 29.05
CA ILE A 868 14.02 2.26 30.12
C ILE A 868 14.17 1.13 31.13
N SER A 869 15.32 1.11 31.79
CA SER A 869 15.65 0.20 32.88
C SER A 869 16.42 0.95 33.97
N GLN A 870 16.82 0.25 35.02
CA GLN A 870 17.64 0.81 36.09
C GLN A 870 18.66 -0.24 36.56
N ASN A 871 19.92 0.18 36.66
CA ASN A 871 20.97 -0.66 37.21
C ASN A 871 20.66 -0.96 38.70
N PRO A 872 20.60 -2.23 39.12
CA PRO A 872 20.21 -2.57 40.50
C PRO A 872 21.27 -2.16 41.53
N ILE A 873 22.54 -1.99 41.12
CA ILE A 873 23.68 -1.65 41.99
C ILE A 873 23.88 -0.14 42.03
N THR A 874 24.18 0.49 40.90
CA THR A 874 24.48 1.94 40.86
C THR A 874 23.20 2.79 40.97
N LYS A 875 22.04 2.18 40.74
CA LYS A 875 20.73 2.84 40.67
C LYS A 875 20.59 3.87 39.55
N ASP A 876 21.57 3.95 38.66
CA ASP A 876 21.50 4.75 37.45
C ASP A 876 20.43 4.21 36.50
N TYR A 877 19.70 5.12 35.87
CA TYR A 877 18.75 4.80 34.81
C TYR A 877 19.48 4.48 33.49
N ILE A 878 18.88 3.57 32.74
CA ILE A 878 19.41 3.01 31.50
C ILE A 878 18.38 3.23 30.41
N MET A 879 18.83 3.75 29.27
CA MET A 879 18.03 3.79 28.04
C MET A 879 18.26 2.51 27.25
N VAL A 880 17.19 1.85 26.83
CA VAL A 880 17.24 0.63 26.02
C VAL A 880 16.97 1.03 24.57
N LEU A 881 17.99 0.91 23.72
CA LEU A 881 18.02 1.41 22.35
C LEU A 881 18.18 0.26 21.34
N GLU A 882 17.80 0.51 20.09
CA GLU A 882 18.10 -0.38 18.96
C GLU A 882 19.61 -0.61 18.84
N TYR A 883 20.02 -1.88 18.73
CA TYR A 883 21.42 -2.22 18.52
C TYR A 883 21.84 -1.98 17.06
N ALA A 884 22.73 -1.02 16.83
CA ALA A 884 23.25 -0.72 15.50
C ALA A 884 24.42 -1.66 15.13
N VAL A 885 24.14 -2.66 14.28
CA VAL A 885 25.09 -3.72 13.94
C VAL A 885 26.38 -3.20 13.30
N GLY A 886 26.31 -2.13 12.50
CA GLY A 886 27.46 -1.53 11.84
C GLY A 886 28.25 -0.55 12.71
N GLY A 887 27.81 -0.29 13.95
CA GLY A 887 28.45 0.67 14.84
C GLY A 887 28.32 2.13 14.37
N SER A 888 29.25 2.98 14.81
CA SER A 888 29.32 4.38 14.36
C SER A 888 29.68 4.49 12.88
N PHE A 889 29.19 5.54 12.21
CA PHE A 889 29.51 5.78 10.82
C PHE A 889 31.01 6.00 10.59
N ASN A 890 31.70 6.61 11.57
CA ASN A 890 33.16 6.71 11.57
C ASN A 890 33.83 5.33 11.44
N SER A 891 33.54 4.43 12.39
CA SER A 891 34.13 3.08 12.40
C SER A 891 33.69 2.23 11.20
N TYR A 892 32.48 2.43 10.71
CA TYR A 892 31.97 1.72 9.55
C TYR A 892 32.71 2.12 8.26
N LEU A 893 32.93 3.42 8.05
CA LEU A 893 33.62 3.92 6.87
C LEU A 893 35.11 3.57 6.91
N GLU A 894 35.77 3.65 8.07
CA GLU A 894 37.17 3.19 8.23
C GLU A 894 37.36 1.72 7.80
N LYS A 895 36.41 0.84 8.12
CA LYS A 895 36.48 -0.59 7.78
C LYS A 895 36.06 -0.91 6.34
N ASN A 896 35.18 -0.11 5.74
CA ASN A 896 34.52 -0.43 4.46
C ASN A 896 34.78 0.60 3.34
N CYS A 897 35.69 1.57 3.54
CA CYS A 897 35.92 2.68 2.61
C CYS A 897 36.15 2.23 1.16
N GLU A 898 36.86 1.11 0.97
CA GLU A 898 37.21 0.54 -0.34
C GLU A 898 36.03 -0.16 -1.04
N ASN A 899 34.98 -0.53 -0.30
CA ASN A 899 33.83 -1.27 -0.83
C ASN A 899 32.58 -0.37 -1.06
N LEU A 900 32.62 0.90 -0.63
CA LEU A 900 31.49 1.82 -0.72
C LEU A 900 31.55 2.68 -1.99
N ASN A 901 30.76 2.29 -3.00
CA ASN A 901 30.53 3.11 -4.19
C ASN A 901 29.73 4.39 -3.87
N TRP A 902 29.70 5.33 -4.81
CA TRP A 902 28.99 6.60 -4.65
C TRP A 902 27.49 6.43 -4.39
N ALA A 903 26.83 5.44 -5.00
CA ALA A 903 25.42 5.17 -4.77
C ALA A 903 25.14 4.82 -3.30
N SER A 904 25.97 3.99 -2.67
CA SER A 904 25.89 3.67 -1.23
C SER A 904 26.19 4.88 -0.36
N ARG A 905 27.19 5.70 -0.71
CA ARG A 905 27.53 6.93 0.02
C ARG A 905 26.39 7.95 0.02
N ILE A 906 25.79 8.20 -1.14
CA ILE A 906 24.62 9.08 -1.27
C ILE A 906 23.41 8.49 -0.54
N THR A 907 23.24 7.16 -0.52
CA THR A 907 22.18 6.51 0.27
C THR A 907 22.32 6.80 1.77
N ILE A 908 23.55 6.74 2.31
CA ILE A 908 23.83 7.07 3.71
C ILE A 908 23.53 8.55 3.99
N LEU A 909 24.01 9.47 3.13
CA LEU A 909 23.72 10.91 3.30
C LEU A 909 22.22 11.21 3.22
N ARG A 910 21.51 10.54 2.31
CA ARG A 910 20.04 10.64 2.19
C ARG A 910 19.36 10.21 3.49
N ASN A 911 19.82 9.13 4.11
CA ASN A 911 19.31 8.67 5.39
C ASN A 911 19.57 9.72 6.50
N ILE A 912 20.79 10.24 6.57
CA ILE A 912 21.20 11.24 7.56
C ILE A 912 20.34 12.51 7.44
N ILE A 913 20.21 13.09 6.23
CA ILE A 913 19.43 14.32 6.04
C ILE A 913 17.93 14.13 6.25
N GLN A 914 17.38 12.94 5.92
CA GLN A 914 15.99 12.62 6.23
C GLN A 914 15.74 12.54 7.74
N GLY A 915 16.71 12.06 8.52
CA GLY A 915 16.67 12.12 9.98
C GLY A 915 16.70 13.56 10.49
N LEU A 916 17.64 14.36 9.98
CA LEU A 916 17.84 15.74 10.43
C LEU A 916 16.65 16.65 10.10
N ASP A 917 16.10 16.53 8.89
CA ASP A 917 14.89 17.24 8.45
C ASP A 917 13.72 16.99 9.40
N ARG A 918 13.55 15.77 9.89
CA ARG A 918 12.50 15.44 10.87
C ARG A 918 12.74 16.06 12.24
N ILE A 919 14.00 16.23 12.65
CA ILE A 919 14.36 16.96 13.87
C ILE A 919 14.03 18.44 13.68
N HIS A 920 14.42 19.01 12.54
CA HIS A 920 14.23 20.43 12.23
C HIS A 920 12.76 20.81 12.07
N GLN A 921 11.92 19.94 11.49
CA GLN A 921 10.46 20.13 11.40
C GLN A 921 9.76 20.21 12.77
N LYS A 922 10.39 19.71 13.84
CA LYS A 922 9.91 19.87 15.22
C LYS A 922 10.42 21.14 15.90
N HIS A 923 11.04 22.04 15.15
CA HIS A 923 11.73 23.24 15.65
C HIS A 923 12.82 22.91 16.69
N MET A 924 13.55 21.82 16.45
CA MET A 924 14.66 21.36 17.29
C MET A 924 16.00 21.47 16.56
N VAL A 925 17.08 21.53 17.34
CA VAL A 925 18.49 21.57 16.90
C VAL A 925 19.25 20.45 17.58
N HIS A 926 20.02 19.66 16.84
CA HIS A 926 20.76 18.50 17.36
C HIS A 926 21.96 18.93 18.22
N ARG A 927 22.68 19.99 17.81
CA ARG A 927 23.80 20.64 18.53
C ARG A 927 25.12 19.85 18.63
N ASP A 928 25.07 18.53 18.51
CA ASP A 928 26.26 17.68 18.47
C ASP A 928 26.24 16.74 17.27
N PHE A 929 26.05 17.32 16.09
CA PHE A 929 25.85 16.55 14.86
C PHE A 929 27.18 16.23 14.20
N HIS A 930 27.60 14.96 14.24
CA HIS A 930 28.86 14.52 13.63
C HIS A 930 28.82 13.02 13.35
N VAL A 931 29.82 12.51 12.62
CA VAL A 931 29.88 11.11 12.16
C VAL A 931 29.95 10.06 13.28
N GLY A 932 30.28 10.47 14.51
CA GLY A 932 30.27 9.59 15.69
C GLY A 932 28.86 9.36 16.24
N ASN A 933 27.95 10.33 16.04
CA ASN A 933 26.54 10.25 16.46
C ASN A 933 25.63 9.74 15.34
N ILE A 934 26.19 9.30 14.21
CA ILE A 934 25.47 8.55 13.16
C ILE A 934 25.79 7.07 13.32
N LEU A 935 24.76 6.22 13.39
CA LEU A 935 24.92 4.78 13.53
C LEU A 935 24.40 4.02 12.30
N ILE A 936 25.03 2.89 11.98
CA ILE A 936 24.63 2.02 10.85
C ILE A 936 23.86 0.81 11.39
N THR A 937 22.56 0.75 11.09
CA THR A 937 21.64 -0.26 11.66
C THR A 937 21.56 -1.55 10.85
N LYS A 938 21.90 -1.52 9.55
CA LYS A 938 21.90 -2.69 8.65
C LYS A 938 23.08 -2.66 7.67
N ALA A 939 23.51 -3.83 7.21
CA ALA A 939 24.67 -4.02 6.34
C ALA A 939 24.64 -3.23 5.01
N TYR A 940 23.45 -2.86 4.51
CA TYR A 940 23.27 -2.14 3.25
C TYR A 940 23.12 -0.61 3.41
N GLY A 941 23.66 -0.02 4.49
CA GLY A 941 23.80 1.45 4.59
C GLY A 941 22.60 2.20 5.18
N ASN A 942 21.73 1.54 5.95
CA ASN A 942 20.68 2.25 6.70
C ASN A 942 21.29 3.00 7.88
N ALA A 943 21.48 4.31 7.71
CA ALA A 943 22.01 5.20 8.74
C ALA A 943 20.87 5.81 9.57
N CYS A 944 21.14 6.01 10.86
CA CYS A 944 20.26 6.75 11.74
C CYS A 944 21.05 7.72 12.62
N ILE A 945 20.43 8.85 12.94
CA ILE A 945 20.91 9.80 13.94
C ILE A 945 20.69 9.20 15.33
N SER A 946 21.71 9.29 16.17
CA SER A 946 21.70 8.87 17.57
C SER A 946 22.15 10.01 18.49
N ASP A 947 22.14 9.76 19.79
CA ASP A 947 22.57 10.69 20.84
C ASP A 947 21.83 12.03 20.86
N MET A 948 20.53 11.96 21.14
CA MET A 948 19.65 13.13 21.24
C MET A 948 19.82 13.93 22.54
N GLY A 949 20.84 13.64 23.37
CA GLY A 949 20.99 14.20 24.72
C GLY A 949 21.27 15.71 24.80
N LEU A 950 21.79 16.29 23.72
CA LEU A 950 22.01 17.75 23.60
C LEU A 950 20.94 18.45 22.77
N CYS A 951 20.00 17.69 22.19
CA CYS A 951 18.99 18.19 21.27
C CYS A 951 17.93 19.01 22.02
N LYS A 952 17.66 20.23 21.55
CA LYS A 952 16.76 21.18 22.22
C LYS A 952 15.91 21.97 21.24
N LYS A 953 14.81 22.55 21.73
CA LYS A 953 14.00 23.52 20.98
C LYS A 953 14.73 24.85 20.83
N ILE A 954 14.42 25.56 19.75
CA ILE A 954 15.02 26.86 19.44
C ILE A 954 14.72 27.93 20.51
N ASP A 955 13.57 27.86 21.18
CA ASP A 955 13.16 28.87 22.16
C ASP A 955 13.74 28.63 23.58
N ASP A 956 14.35 27.47 23.83
CA ASP A 956 14.92 27.08 25.14
C ASP A 956 16.42 27.46 25.28
N ILE A 957 16.95 28.33 24.40
CA ILE A 957 18.39 28.57 24.29
C ILE A 957 18.87 29.66 25.26
N ASP A 958 19.39 29.24 26.41
CA ASP A 958 20.08 30.11 27.37
C ASP A 958 21.39 29.47 27.90
N GLU A 959 22.04 28.63 27.09
CA GLU A 959 23.28 27.94 27.45
C GLU A 959 24.53 28.65 26.88
N LYS A 960 25.37 29.17 27.79
CA LYS A 960 26.69 29.75 27.45
C LYS A 960 27.76 28.71 27.08
N ASN A 961 27.47 27.41 27.28
CA ASN A 961 28.43 26.34 27.06
C ASN A 961 28.33 25.80 25.63
N ILE A 962 29.47 25.78 24.93
CA ILE A 962 29.64 25.24 23.58
C ILE A 962 30.14 23.81 23.71
N TYR A 963 29.36 22.87 23.20
CA TYR A 963 29.68 21.44 23.22
C TYR A 963 29.75 20.88 21.80
N GLY A 964 30.68 19.96 21.57
CA GLY A 964 30.69 19.17 20.35
C GLY A 964 32.09 18.82 19.88
N VAL A 965 32.19 18.40 18.63
CA VAL A 965 33.45 18.09 17.97
C VAL A 965 33.89 19.29 17.13
N MET A 966 34.96 19.97 17.54
CA MET A 966 35.39 21.29 17.04
C MET A 966 35.28 21.47 15.50
N PRO A 967 35.83 20.58 14.64
CA PRO A 967 35.64 20.67 13.19
C PRO A 967 34.18 20.75 12.68
N TYR A 968 33.25 20.11 13.38
CA TYR A 968 31.83 20.05 13.04
C TYR A 968 31.02 21.21 13.63
N VAL A 969 31.59 22.03 14.53
CA VAL A 969 30.88 23.15 15.15
C VAL A 969 30.98 24.39 14.25
N ALA A 970 29.82 25.00 13.98
CA ALA A 970 29.70 26.14 13.08
C ALA A 970 30.44 27.39 13.60
N PRO A 971 31.00 28.23 12.71
CA PRO A 971 31.84 29.36 13.10
C PRO A 971 31.10 30.38 13.97
N GLU A 972 29.82 30.63 13.73
CA GLU A 972 29.00 31.53 14.55
C GLU A 972 28.82 30.99 15.98
N VAL A 973 28.71 29.67 16.13
CA VAL A 973 28.60 29.02 17.43
C VAL A 973 29.93 29.08 18.18
N LEU A 974 31.06 28.84 17.50
CA LEU A 974 32.39 29.02 18.07
C LEU A 974 32.64 30.46 18.53
N LYS A 975 32.08 31.45 17.83
CA LYS A 975 32.10 32.87 18.21
C LYS A 975 31.19 33.22 19.40
N GLY A 976 30.42 32.25 19.91
CA GLY A 976 29.57 32.39 21.08
C GLY A 976 28.09 32.66 20.78
N ASN A 977 27.67 32.61 19.51
CA ASN A 977 26.25 32.72 19.18
C ASN A 977 25.49 31.43 19.53
N PRO A 978 24.17 31.53 19.78
CA PRO A 978 23.28 30.38 19.98
C PRO A 978 23.36 29.35 18.85
N TYR A 979 23.14 28.08 19.18
CA TYR A 979 22.96 27.03 18.17
C TYR A 979 21.66 27.25 17.39
N THR A 980 21.74 27.16 16.08
CA THR A 980 20.58 27.25 15.17
C THR A 980 20.48 26.00 14.30
N GLN A 981 19.37 25.82 13.59
CA GLN A 981 19.25 24.75 12.60
C GLN A 981 20.32 24.87 11.49
N ALA A 982 20.70 26.09 11.13
CA ALA A 982 21.79 26.35 10.18
C ALA A 982 23.16 25.87 10.71
N ALA A 983 23.36 25.80 12.03
CA ALA A 983 24.57 25.22 12.62
C ALA A 983 24.63 23.69 12.41
N ASP A 984 23.50 22.98 12.53
CA ASP A 984 23.46 21.54 12.18
C ASP A 984 23.71 21.31 10.67
N ILE A 985 23.27 22.23 9.80
CA ILE A 985 23.54 22.16 8.35
C ILE A 985 25.04 22.34 8.05
N TYR A 986 25.73 23.25 8.76
CA TYR A 986 27.18 23.34 8.70
C TYR A 986 27.85 22.01 9.07
N SER A 987 27.38 21.39 10.15
CA SER A 987 27.87 20.08 10.56
C SER A 987 27.59 18.99 9.51
N PHE A 988 26.44 19.05 8.82
CA PHE A 988 26.14 18.18 7.68
C PHE A 988 27.12 18.39 6.52
N GLY A 989 27.52 19.64 6.22
CA GLY A 989 28.58 19.93 5.25
C GLY A 989 29.91 19.25 5.61
N MET A 990 30.30 19.24 6.88
CA MET A 990 31.48 18.51 7.35
C MET A 990 31.33 16.99 7.28
N ILE A 991 30.12 16.47 7.46
CA ILE A 991 29.81 15.04 7.21
C ILE A 991 29.94 14.72 5.71
N MET A 992 29.47 15.59 4.82
CA MET A 992 29.67 15.43 3.37
C MET A 992 31.16 15.38 3.02
N TYR A 993 31.98 16.28 3.57
CA TYR A 993 33.43 16.23 3.39
C TYR A 993 34.01 14.87 3.82
N PHE A 994 33.62 14.37 5.00
CA PHE A 994 34.06 13.05 5.48
C PHE A 994 33.67 11.91 4.52
N VAL A 995 32.45 11.94 3.97
CA VAL A 995 31.96 10.93 3.02
C VAL A 995 32.71 10.97 1.70
N ALA A 996 33.07 12.16 1.21
CA ALA A 996 33.82 12.31 -0.04
C ALA A 996 35.30 11.96 0.14
N ALA A 997 35.98 12.61 1.08
CA ALA A 997 37.42 12.48 1.30
C ALA A 997 37.82 11.17 1.99
N GLY A 998 36.88 10.50 2.66
CA GLY A 998 37.14 9.27 3.42
C GLY A 998 38.04 9.48 4.64
N ARG A 999 38.19 10.73 5.11
CA ARG A 999 39.00 11.13 6.26
C ARG A 999 38.31 12.22 7.06
N GLN A 1000 38.69 12.37 8.33
CA GLN A 1000 38.14 13.40 9.21
C GLN A 1000 38.53 14.84 8.76
N PRO A 1001 37.66 15.84 8.96
CA PRO A 1001 38.00 17.24 8.70
C PRO A 1001 39.11 17.73 9.64
N PHE A 1002 40.10 18.43 9.09
CA PHE A 1002 41.26 18.97 9.82
C PHE A 1002 42.12 17.92 10.56
N ALA A 1003 42.16 16.69 10.06
CA ALA A 1003 42.90 15.57 10.65
C ALA A 1003 44.41 15.81 10.82
N ASP A 1004 44.97 16.73 10.06
CA ASP A 1004 46.39 17.06 9.98
C ASP A 1004 46.85 18.13 10.98
N CYS A 1005 45.95 18.68 11.81
CA CYS A 1005 46.31 19.74 12.77
C CYS A 1005 45.72 19.52 14.17
N ALA A 1006 46.27 20.24 15.16
CA ALA A 1006 45.78 20.22 16.54
C ALA A 1006 44.38 20.86 16.63
N HIS A 1007 43.50 20.28 17.46
CA HIS A 1007 42.19 20.87 17.76
C HIS A 1007 42.31 21.84 18.93
N ASP A 1008 42.87 23.01 18.67
CA ASP A 1008 43.19 24.06 19.63
C ASP A 1008 42.53 25.41 19.28
N GLU A 1009 42.96 26.47 19.96
CA GLU A 1009 42.49 27.85 19.70
C GLU A 1009 42.86 28.34 18.29
N ILE A 1010 43.98 27.89 17.73
CA ILE A 1010 44.44 28.27 16.38
C ILE A 1010 43.50 27.69 15.33
N LEU A 1011 43.13 26.41 15.44
CA LEU A 1011 42.14 25.82 14.52
C LEU A 1011 40.79 26.52 14.64
N THR A 1012 40.37 26.84 15.87
CA THR A 1012 39.13 27.58 16.12
C THR A 1012 39.13 28.92 15.38
N LEU A 1013 40.22 29.68 15.46
CA LEU A 1013 40.42 30.94 14.72
C LEU A 1013 40.37 30.73 13.21
N LYS A 1014 41.05 29.71 12.69
CA LYS A 1014 41.04 29.37 11.25
C LYS A 1014 39.63 29.08 10.75
N ILE A 1015 38.86 28.26 11.46
CA ILE A 1015 37.46 27.95 11.09
C ILE A 1015 36.60 29.21 11.07
N CYS A 1016 36.73 30.06 12.10
CA CYS A 1016 36.03 31.34 12.24
C CYS A 1016 36.38 32.36 11.13
N ASN A 1017 37.58 32.25 10.56
CA ASN A 1017 38.08 33.05 9.44
C ASN A 1017 37.75 32.45 8.06
N GLY A 1018 36.94 31.39 8.01
CA GLY A 1018 36.48 30.80 6.75
C GLY A 1018 37.39 29.72 6.18
N ILE A 1019 38.43 29.29 6.89
CA ILE A 1019 39.25 28.15 6.46
C ILE A 1019 38.39 26.88 6.49
N ARG A 1020 38.48 26.06 5.45
CA ARG A 1020 37.79 24.78 5.27
C ARG A 1020 38.77 23.69 4.84
N PRO A 1021 38.45 22.40 5.07
CA PRO A 1021 39.26 21.30 4.56
C PRO A 1021 39.32 21.29 3.02
N GLU A 1022 40.49 21.00 2.46
CA GLU A 1022 40.69 20.96 1.01
C GLU A 1022 39.99 19.75 0.36
N ILE A 1023 39.23 20.00 -0.70
CA ILE A 1023 38.62 19.00 -1.59
C ILE A 1023 38.69 19.51 -3.03
N ASN A 1024 38.78 18.60 -4.01
CA ASN A 1024 38.78 18.96 -5.42
C ASN A 1024 37.90 18.02 -6.24
N ASP A 1025 37.71 18.37 -7.51
CA ASP A 1025 36.88 17.66 -8.49
C ASP A 1025 37.40 16.26 -8.86
N GLN A 1026 38.64 15.91 -8.48
CA GLN A 1026 39.18 14.56 -8.60
C GLN A 1026 38.70 13.62 -7.48
N ILE A 1027 38.33 14.17 -6.32
CA ILE A 1027 37.86 13.41 -5.15
C ILE A 1027 36.34 13.27 -5.16
N ALA A 1028 35.62 14.34 -5.51
CA ALA A 1028 34.16 14.37 -5.54
C ALA A 1028 33.65 15.19 -6.73
N PRO A 1029 32.48 14.86 -7.30
CA PRO A 1029 31.98 15.60 -8.45
C PRO A 1029 31.55 17.01 -8.09
N LYS A 1030 31.59 17.93 -9.06
CA LYS A 1030 31.37 19.36 -8.83
C LYS A 1030 30.01 19.65 -8.21
N CYS A 1031 28.94 18.99 -8.67
CA CYS A 1031 27.60 19.13 -8.09
C CYS A 1031 27.53 18.76 -6.60
N TYR A 1032 28.36 17.82 -6.15
CA TYR A 1032 28.48 17.43 -4.75
C TYR A 1032 29.24 18.48 -3.94
N ILE A 1033 30.37 18.95 -4.47
CA ILE A 1033 31.21 19.98 -3.85
C ILE A 1033 30.40 21.27 -3.67
N ASP A 1034 29.67 21.71 -4.69
CA ASP A 1034 28.88 22.94 -4.64
C ASP A 1034 27.80 22.89 -3.54
N LEU A 1035 27.13 21.74 -3.37
CA LEU A 1035 26.15 21.55 -2.29
C LEU A 1035 26.84 21.55 -0.91
N MET A 1036 27.96 20.83 -0.79
CA MET A 1036 28.75 20.79 0.44
C MET A 1036 29.23 22.19 0.84
N GLU A 1037 29.67 22.97 -0.15
CA GLU A 1037 30.17 24.33 0.06
C GLU A 1037 29.09 25.30 0.52
N LYS A 1038 27.88 25.16 -0.02
CA LYS A 1038 26.70 25.90 0.47
C LYS A 1038 26.36 25.52 1.91
N CYS A 1039 26.46 24.24 2.28
CA CYS A 1039 26.15 23.79 3.63
C CYS A 1039 27.09 24.37 4.69
N TRP A 1040 28.39 24.54 4.39
CA TRP A 1040 29.39 25.02 5.35
C TRP A 1040 29.77 26.51 5.20
N ASP A 1041 28.92 27.30 4.52
CA ASP A 1041 29.12 28.74 4.32
C ASP A 1041 29.37 29.45 5.67
N PRO A 1042 30.34 30.37 5.76
CA PRO A 1042 30.61 31.08 7.01
C PRO A 1042 29.41 31.88 7.53
N ASN A 1043 28.54 32.39 6.65
CA ASN A 1043 27.30 33.05 7.01
C ASN A 1043 26.16 32.03 7.14
N PRO A 1044 25.53 31.87 8.32
CA PRO A 1044 24.42 30.94 8.50
C PRO A 1044 23.22 31.23 7.58
N ASP A 1045 22.97 32.48 7.20
CA ASP A 1045 21.82 32.87 6.36
C ASP A 1045 21.98 32.43 4.89
N ASN A 1046 23.21 32.17 4.45
CA ASN A 1046 23.50 31.67 3.10
C ASN A 1046 23.35 30.14 3.00
N ARG A 1047 23.23 29.45 4.13
CA ARG A 1047 23.15 27.99 4.16
C ARG A 1047 21.74 27.54 3.79
N PRO A 1048 21.59 26.48 2.98
CA PRO A 1048 20.28 25.91 2.70
C PRO A 1048 19.65 25.33 3.97
N ASN A 1049 18.32 25.27 4.02
CA ASN A 1049 17.61 24.57 5.08
C ASN A 1049 17.59 23.04 4.84
N SER A 1050 17.15 22.26 5.84
CA SER A 1050 17.15 20.79 5.76
C SER A 1050 16.33 20.22 4.60
N ILE A 1051 15.27 20.92 4.18
CA ILE A 1051 14.40 20.50 3.07
C ILE A 1051 15.15 20.66 1.75
N GLU A 1052 15.77 21.82 1.53
CA GLU A 1052 16.56 22.11 0.31
C GLU A 1052 17.76 21.17 0.15
N VAL A 1053 18.47 20.87 1.26
CA VAL A 1053 19.57 19.89 1.25
C VAL A 1053 19.03 18.49 0.96
N LYS A 1054 17.90 18.11 1.55
CA LYS A 1054 17.27 16.80 1.31
C LYS A 1054 16.85 16.65 -0.14
N GLU A 1055 16.22 17.64 -0.74
CA GLU A 1055 15.84 17.64 -2.16
C GLU A 1055 17.07 17.51 -3.06
N SER A 1056 18.14 18.23 -2.75
CA SER A 1056 19.41 18.15 -3.48
C SER A 1056 20.05 16.76 -3.38
N ILE A 1057 20.09 16.16 -2.18
CA ILE A 1057 20.61 14.80 -1.97
C ILE A 1057 19.70 13.74 -2.61
N GLU A 1058 18.39 13.93 -2.61
CA GLU A 1058 17.44 13.04 -3.28
C GLU A 1058 17.63 13.08 -4.81
N LEU A 1059 17.88 14.25 -5.39
CA LEU A 1059 18.24 14.36 -6.80
C LEU A 1059 19.52 13.57 -7.13
N LEU A 1060 20.57 13.67 -6.30
CA LEU A 1060 21.78 12.85 -6.45
C LEU A 1060 21.47 11.35 -6.32
N TYR A 1061 20.62 10.98 -5.36
CA TYR A 1061 20.24 9.59 -5.11
C TYR A 1061 19.51 8.96 -6.30
N PHE A 1062 18.50 9.66 -6.84
CA PHE A 1062 17.73 9.17 -7.98
C PHE A 1062 18.60 9.06 -9.24
N SER A 1063 19.48 10.04 -9.46
CA SER A 1063 20.42 10.04 -10.59
C SER A 1063 21.37 8.83 -10.60
N LEU A 1064 21.70 8.28 -9.42
CA LEU A 1064 22.64 7.15 -9.28
C LEU A 1064 21.97 5.78 -9.15
N ASN A 1065 20.71 5.70 -8.70
CA ASN A 1065 20.06 4.43 -8.33
C ASN A 1065 18.91 3.99 -9.25
N TYR A 1066 18.42 4.81 -10.18
CA TYR A 1066 17.31 4.47 -11.08
C TYR A 1066 17.71 4.52 -12.56
N TYR A 1067 17.18 3.60 -13.37
CA TYR A 1067 17.52 3.40 -14.79
C TYR A 1067 16.41 3.75 -15.79
N TYR A 1068 15.21 4.13 -15.32
CA TYR A 1068 14.05 4.43 -16.16
C TYR A 1068 13.63 5.90 -16.00
N ASP A 1069 13.39 6.60 -17.12
CA ASP A 1069 13.01 8.02 -17.22
C ASP A 1069 13.97 9.03 -16.57
N ILE A 1070 15.23 9.04 -17.01
CA ILE A 1070 16.22 10.04 -16.59
C ILE A 1070 16.01 11.35 -17.37
N GLU A 1071 15.66 12.43 -16.67
CA GLU A 1071 15.65 13.78 -17.23
C GLU A 1071 17.07 14.25 -17.57
N GLU A 1072 17.24 15.16 -18.55
CA GLU A 1072 18.57 15.64 -19.00
C GLU A 1072 19.47 16.12 -17.86
N LYS A 1073 18.89 16.75 -16.82
CA LYS A 1073 19.59 17.20 -15.60
C LYS A 1073 20.17 16.03 -14.79
N GLN A 1074 19.44 14.93 -14.66
CA GLN A 1074 19.89 13.73 -13.92
C GLN A 1074 20.99 12.98 -14.69
N TYR A 1075 20.92 12.96 -16.02
CA TYR A 1075 21.99 12.37 -16.86
C TYR A 1075 23.31 13.11 -16.68
N LYS A 1076 23.30 14.46 -16.75
CA LYS A 1076 24.50 15.30 -16.52
C LYS A 1076 25.09 15.13 -15.12
N ILE A 1077 24.25 14.87 -14.12
CA ILE A 1077 24.70 14.55 -12.77
C ILE A 1077 25.39 13.19 -12.78
N LYS A 1078 24.73 12.15 -13.32
CA LYS A 1078 25.26 10.78 -13.36
C LYS A 1078 26.63 10.70 -14.05
N GLU A 1079 26.81 11.39 -15.17
CA GLU A 1079 28.07 11.46 -15.91
C GLU A 1079 29.23 12.01 -15.06
N GLN A 1080 28.97 12.97 -14.16
CA GLN A 1080 30.00 13.48 -13.24
C GLN A 1080 30.49 12.41 -12.25
N PHE A 1081 29.66 11.42 -11.90
CA PHE A 1081 30.02 10.33 -10.98
C PHE A 1081 30.65 9.13 -11.70
N GLU A 1082 30.26 8.83 -12.95
CA GLU A 1082 30.78 7.68 -13.71
C GLU A 1082 32.28 7.85 -14.07
N ASN A 1083 32.77 9.08 -14.15
CA ASN A 1083 34.17 9.40 -14.46
C ASN A 1083 35.12 9.38 -13.25
N LEU A 1084 34.62 9.16 -12.03
CA LEU A 1084 35.42 9.21 -10.80
C LEU A 1084 35.81 7.80 -10.34
N GLN A 1085 37.07 7.42 -10.55
CA GLN A 1085 37.66 6.27 -9.84
C GLN A 1085 38.03 6.69 -8.42
N PHE A 1086 37.40 6.07 -7.42
CA PHE A 1086 37.76 6.29 -6.03
C PHE A 1086 39.21 5.86 -5.78
N ARG A 1087 40.08 6.82 -5.45
CA ARG A 1087 41.44 6.55 -4.95
C ARG A 1087 41.47 6.93 -3.48
N LYS A 1088 41.80 5.97 -2.63
CA LYS A 1088 42.04 6.22 -1.20
C LYS A 1088 43.14 7.28 -1.10
N ALA A 1089 42.83 8.44 -0.52
CA ALA A 1089 43.88 9.38 -0.14
C ALA A 1089 44.86 8.64 0.77
N ASN A 1090 46.17 8.75 0.51
CA ASN A 1090 47.20 8.17 1.38
C ASN A 1090 46.86 8.57 2.83
N GLN A 1091 46.69 7.57 3.70
CA GLN A 1091 46.33 7.79 5.11
C GLN A 1091 47.43 8.64 5.77
N LEU A 1092 47.25 9.95 5.81
CA LEU A 1092 47.93 10.78 6.80
C LEU A 1092 47.43 10.32 8.16
N THR A 1093 48.35 10.01 9.06
CA THR A 1093 48.04 9.78 10.47
C THR A 1093 47.46 11.05 11.07
N ASN A 1094 46.36 10.93 11.82
CA ASN A 1094 45.78 12.06 12.53
C ASN A 1094 46.84 12.71 13.43
N HIS A 1095 46.82 14.04 13.50
CA HIS A 1095 47.62 14.78 14.46
C HIS A 1095 47.27 14.31 15.89
N VAL A 1096 48.28 14.13 16.75
CA VAL A 1096 48.09 13.54 18.09
C VAL A 1096 47.12 14.34 18.97
N GLN A 1097 47.01 15.64 18.71
CA GLN A 1097 46.08 16.56 19.39
C GLN A 1097 44.76 16.78 18.64
N ALA A 1098 44.47 16.02 17.57
CA ALA A 1098 43.17 16.03 16.91
C ALA A 1098 42.18 15.13 17.67
N ILE A 1099 41.10 15.73 18.18
CA ILE A 1099 40.10 15.06 19.04
C ILE A 1099 38.73 15.11 18.37
N TYR A 1100 38.20 13.91 18.04
CA TYR A 1100 36.92 13.71 17.36
C TYR A 1100 35.79 13.21 18.27
N THR A 1101 35.97 13.35 19.58
CA THR A 1101 34.95 13.07 20.60
C THR A 1101 34.38 14.38 21.15
N SER A 1102 33.07 14.42 21.37
CA SER A 1102 32.37 15.60 21.89
C SER A 1102 32.95 16.06 23.24
N ARG A 1103 33.24 17.37 23.36
CA ARG A 1103 33.81 17.99 24.58
C ARG A 1103 33.36 19.45 24.73
N LEU A 1104 33.59 20.02 25.92
CA LEU A 1104 33.39 21.46 26.16
C LEU A 1104 34.45 22.26 25.37
N LEU A 1105 34.00 23.16 24.50
CA LEU A 1105 34.87 23.95 23.63
C LEU A 1105 35.13 25.37 24.12
N ASN A 1106 34.41 25.85 25.13
CA ASN A 1106 34.62 27.18 25.71
C ASN A 1106 36.08 27.53 26.01
N PRO A 1107 36.96 26.63 26.52
CA PRO A 1107 38.37 26.95 26.76
C PRO A 1107 39.12 27.45 25.51
N PHE A 1108 38.74 26.99 24.31
CA PHE A 1108 39.38 27.32 23.04
C PHE A 1108 38.75 28.53 22.34
N THR A 1109 37.63 29.06 22.87
CA THR A 1109 36.91 30.20 22.29
C THR A 1109 37.09 31.50 23.08
N LYS A 1110 37.70 31.45 24.27
CA LYS A 1110 37.79 32.58 25.23
C LYS A 1110 38.42 33.86 24.66
N ASN A 1111 39.42 33.75 23.79
CA ASN A 1111 40.09 34.93 23.23
C ASN A 1111 39.57 35.33 21.84
N LEU A 1112 38.60 34.62 21.25
CA LEU A 1112 38.07 34.95 19.92
C LEU A 1112 37.52 36.38 19.87
N SER A 1113 36.92 36.86 20.97
CA SER A 1113 36.40 38.22 21.11
C SER A 1113 37.48 39.32 21.08
N LYS A 1114 38.76 38.97 21.24
CA LYS A 1114 39.89 39.91 21.16
C LYS A 1114 40.36 40.15 19.74
N TYR A 1115 39.94 39.32 18.77
CA TYR A 1115 40.32 39.44 17.37
C TYR A 1115 39.23 40.19 16.60
N ASN A 1116 39.63 41.24 15.87
CA ASN A 1116 38.70 42.09 15.15
C ASN A 1116 38.47 41.52 13.74
N PHE A 1117 37.36 40.80 13.54
CA PHE A 1117 37.05 40.10 12.29
C PHE A 1117 36.55 41.01 11.14
N ASN A 1118 36.47 42.33 11.36
CA ASN A 1118 35.90 43.30 10.41
C ASN A 1118 36.90 43.93 9.43
N ASN A 1119 38.20 43.56 9.48
CA ASN A 1119 39.19 44.04 8.51
C ASN A 1119 39.68 42.87 7.64
N ASN A 1120 39.37 42.91 6.34
CA ASN A 1120 39.88 41.98 5.32
C ASN A 1120 41.40 42.10 5.05
N THR A 1121 42.16 42.62 6.01
CA THR A 1121 43.63 42.68 5.99
C THR A 1121 44.13 42.47 7.42
N ILE A 1122 44.51 41.25 7.73
CA ILE A 1122 45.46 40.97 8.81
C ILE A 1122 46.72 40.54 8.09
N GLU A 1123 47.78 41.35 8.18
CA GLU A 1123 49.13 40.94 7.78
C GLU A 1123 49.41 39.57 8.41
N VAL A 1124 49.92 38.65 7.61
CA VAL A 1124 50.44 37.37 8.06
C VAL A 1124 51.55 37.66 9.07
N THR A 1125 51.22 37.75 10.35
CA THR A 1125 52.19 37.56 11.40
C THR A 1125 52.60 36.10 11.34
N ASP A 1126 53.84 35.89 10.94
CA ASP A 1126 54.50 34.60 10.84
C ASP A 1126 54.45 33.89 12.22
N PHE A 1127 53.52 32.94 12.36
CA PHE A 1127 53.28 32.17 13.59
C PHE A 1127 54.39 31.14 13.88
N THR A 1128 55.47 31.11 13.10
CA THR A 1128 56.64 30.25 13.37
C THR A 1128 57.48 30.72 14.55
N LYS A 1129 57.26 31.93 15.10
CA LYS A 1129 58.07 32.50 16.20
C LYS A 1129 57.57 32.26 17.63
N LEU A 1130 56.42 31.61 17.84
CA LEU A 1130 55.87 31.38 19.18
C LEU A 1130 56.28 30.04 19.83
N ASN A 1131 57.04 29.19 19.14
CA ASN A 1131 57.48 27.88 19.67
C ASN A 1131 58.82 27.89 20.43
N ASN A 1132 59.46 29.04 20.66
CA ASN A 1132 60.74 29.13 21.38
C ASN A 1132 60.63 30.02 22.60
N GLN A 1133 59.93 29.59 23.65
CA GLN A 1133 60.12 30.08 25.02
C GLN A 1133 59.29 29.22 26.00
N GLU A 1134 59.76 28.01 26.31
CA GLU A 1134 59.48 27.32 27.58
C GLU A 1134 60.41 26.09 27.72
N GLU A 1135 61.72 26.35 27.77
CA GLU A 1135 62.68 25.44 28.42
C GLU A 1135 63.68 26.31 29.18
N SER A 1136 63.34 26.63 30.44
CA SER A 1136 64.28 26.77 31.58
C SER A 1136 63.54 27.36 32.77
N THR A 1137 63.29 26.56 33.80
CA THR A 1137 63.83 26.70 35.16
C THR A 1137 63.15 25.69 36.08
N ASP A 1138 63.96 25.10 36.96
CA ASP A 1138 63.68 24.04 37.93
C ASP A 1138 62.43 24.20 38.80
#